data_AF-A0A926XE50-F1
#
_entry.id   AF-A0A926XE50-F1
#
_cell.length_a   1.000
_cell.length_b   1.000
_cell.length_c   1.000
_cell.angle_alpha   90.00
_cell.angle_beta   90.00
_cell.angle_gamma   90.00
#
_symmetry.space_group_name_H-M   'P 1'
#
loop_
_entity.id
_entity.type
_entity.pdbx_description
1 polymer ?
#
loop_
_entity_poly.entity_id
_entity_poly.type
_entity_poly.pdbx_seq_one_letter_code
_entity_poly.pdbx_strand_id
1 'polypeptide(L)'
;MKKLPFYLLVLQGVLFGIELQVTAQALVPLKAVERLGGRQQMRSLEAAVTKKQLSGSQKSDRFTNKLQQIPLDRGSANKLPQTSEWVSAPEIPASVTSPYSYVWVIKDSQKQPEQQPFAWMVKDAKKQYGESSTVPLQPILGLLKDINQVAPLQMADAGKVTKKSGFDEIVKNTEKVEGLFTLYRNKKTGKIYLEIKPEQLNKNFLGTVTMESGIGERGIYSGVPLNDFLFYFRRVNDNLHFVVRNVNFRTRSGEPQERSLNRAFSDSVLYSLDIKATHSQRKTLLIDMGDLLLTDLPGLTSMLKTFLDTSYRLDSSKSYFDTAKAFPLNIEISSVYGFSSTSSEDANLATLPDSRALSLKVHYSLSQLPENNGYIPRLADDRIGYFITAYKDFSNDNRREPFVRYIHRWHLEKQDPKASLSPPKKPIVFWIENSVPVEYRDSIREGVLMWNKAFEKAGFKDAIEVRQMPDNATWSPADVRYNTIRWINSLDGYSARGPSRVNPLTGEILDADIIVDANMVQSIKQRYRTLVESSQPSGTGLFSQIAENPNLCNGLERGKTEGNSQSSTPDFSQLLQDHDLCYGMKAATQSAMGAIALSLVHNVLPNSNEMKEFVHQYIRHLISHEIGHTLGLRHNFHGSTLLKPEELNNTDITRIKGMVSSVMDYVPVNLAPEGVKQGEYYPGVVGPYDKWAIEYGYKPSGATNFVAEKRFLEQIASKSPESEYAYATDEDILDLDPGASLWDLSGDVLRYSQSQMDNARMMWGRLDKRYPLRGDSYEEMRVLFNTILSYYFSNANLMSQYIGGQSFSRNHAGDPNGRLPFKPVPLEKQRDALTKIGKYVFAADAFDFPPELLNQLAPSRWRHWGNPIPIFRLDYPIHENLLLQQRRVLRSLLSEDRLNRLRDIELKTKPGEALTLPELFDTLQNSIWTEVQQSDRKPANISSLRRSLQREHLEIMLGMVLRTESVPEDARTLAWYELQQLRKSLDSASKQKNLDTYTKAHLLETRDRINKALNAQLESK
;
A
#
# COMPACT_ATOMS: atom_id res chain seq x y z
N MET A 1 -42.14 20.59 -40.74
CA MET A 1 -43.33 21.33 -40.28
C MET A 1 -43.96 20.60 -39.08
N LYS A 2 -44.67 21.32 -38.19
CA LYS A 2 -45.75 20.89 -37.27
C LYS A 2 -45.68 19.50 -36.56
N LYS A 3 -45.38 19.57 -35.25
CA LYS A 3 -46.03 18.89 -34.08
C LYS A 3 -46.05 17.34 -33.87
N LEU A 4 -45.70 16.99 -32.62
CA LEU A 4 -46.02 15.82 -31.76
C LEU A 4 -47.52 15.35 -31.79
N PRO A 5 -47.94 14.17 -31.25
CA PRO A 5 -47.54 13.65 -29.91
C PRO A 5 -47.54 12.10 -29.56
N PHE A 6 -46.71 11.74 -28.55
CA PHE A 6 -46.89 10.82 -27.38
C PHE A 6 -47.04 9.25 -27.40
N TYR A 7 -46.57 8.66 -26.27
CA TYR A 7 -46.68 7.30 -25.65
C TYR A 7 -46.07 6.09 -26.43
N LEU A 8 -44.99 5.41 -25.97
CA LEU A 8 -44.82 4.44 -24.85
C LEU A 8 -45.82 3.25 -24.89
N LEU A 9 -45.48 1.97 -24.66
CA LEU A 9 -44.24 1.13 -24.53
C LEU A 9 -44.71 -0.37 -24.75
N VAL A 10 -44.00 -1.50 -24.61
CA VAL A 10 -42.72 -1.95 -23.97
C VAL A 10 -42.18 -3.23 -24.69
N LEU A 11 -40.99 -3.71 -24.31
CA LEU A 11 -40.51 -5.13 -24.34
C LEU A 11 -40.40 -5.90 -25.68
N GLN A 12 -39.15 -6.12 -26.14
CA GLN A 12 -38.65 -7.44 -26.63
C GLN A 12 -37.12 -7.44 -26.79
N GLY A 13 -36.52 -8.64 -26.93
CA GLY A 13 -35.06 -8.89 -27.07
C GLY A 13 -34.43 -9.46 -25.78
N VAL A 14 -33.43 -10.35 -25.82
CA VAL A 14 -32.61 -10.85 -26.95
C VAL A 14 -32.39 -12.38 -26.84
N LEU A 15 -32.30 -13.06 -27.98
CA LEU A 15 -31.71 -14.41 -28.12
C LEU A 15 -31.11 -14.55 -29.53
N PHE A 16 -30.24 -15.56 -29.72
CA PHE A 16 -29.40 -15.83 -30.90
C PHE A 16 -28.24 -14.83 -31.16
N GLY A 17 -27.14 -15.24 -31.82
CA GLY A 17 -26.90 -16.52 -32.49
C GLY A 17 -25.46 -17.04 -32.44
N ILE A 18 -25.28 -18.26 -32.96
CA ILE A 18 -24.01 -18.94 -33.22
C ILE A 18 -23.91 -19.12 -34.74
N GLU A 19 -22.72 -18.99 -35.32
CA GLU A 19 -22.46 -19.50 -36.67
C GLU A 19 -21.08 -20.20 -36.75
N LEU A 20 -20.88 -21.03 -37.78
CA LEU A 20 -19.86 -22.09 -37.81
C LEU A 20 -18.64 -21.76 -38.70
N GLN A 21 -17.53 -22.44 -38.43
CA GLN A 21 -16.60 -22.90 -39.48
C GLN A 21 -16.25 -24.39 -39.29
N VAL A 22 -15.97 -25.08 -40.39
CA VAL A 22 -16.13 -26.55 -40.51
C VAL A 22 -15.03 -27.16 -41.39
N THR A 23 -14.33 -28.17 -40.86
CA THR A 23 -13.47 -29.18 -41.55
C THR A 23 -12.20 -28.72 -42.30
N ALA A 24 -11.14 -29.53 -42.45
CA ALA A 24 -10.70 -30.75 -41.73
C ALA A 24 -9.26 -31.17 -42.16
N GLN A 25 -8.79 -32.26 -41.55
CA GLN A 25 -7.66 -33.15 -41.93
C GLN A 25 -6.23 -32.68 -41.59
N ALA A 26 -5.27 -33.57 -41.30
CA ALA A 26 -5.31 -34.89 -40.64
C ALA A 26 -3.86 -35.39 -40.41
N LEU A 27 -3.53 -35.97 -39.24
CA LEU A 27 -2.66 -37.16 -39.08
C LEU A 27 -2.58 -37.62 -37.61
N VAL A 28 -2.10 -38.86 -37.40
CA VAL A 28 -2.23 -39.65 -36.16
C VAL A 28 -0.83 -39.96 -35.56
N PRO A 29 -0.64 -40.00 -34.22
CA PRO A 29 0.68 -40.09 -33.60
C PRO A 29 1.24 -41.53 -33.49
N LEU A 30 2.55 -41.62 -33.26
CA LEU A 30 3.27 -42.86 -32.91
C LEU A 30 4.14 -42.66 -31.65
N LYS A 31 4.33 -43.73 -30.86
CA LYS A 31 5.10 -43.72 -29.60
C LYS A 31 6.42 -44.49 -29.74
N ALA A 32 7.47 -43.92 -29.13
CA ALA A 32 8.66 -44.57 -28.54
C ALA A 32 9.58 -45.44 -29.43
N VAL A 33 10.90 -45.33 -29.19
CA VAL A 33 11.70 -46.37 -28.50
C VAL A 33 13.15 -45.89 -28.20
N GLU A 34 13.70 -46.52 -27.18
CA GLU A 34 14.97 -46.44 -26.45
C GLU A 34 16.35 -46.10 -27.12
N ARG A 35 17.24 -45.55 -26.24
CA ARG A 35 18.69 -45.84 -26.03
C ARG A 35 19.74 -45.64 -27.15
N LEU A 36 20.79 -44.89 -26.77
CA LEU A 36 22.19 -45.31 -26.46
C LEU A 36 22.95 -44.00 -26.11
N GLY A 37 23.80 -43.82 -25.08
CA GLY A 37 24.81 -44.64 -24.39
C GLY A 37 26.11 -43.79 -24.35
N GLY A 38 27.05 -43.81 -23.38
CA GLY A 38 27.16 -44.49 -22.08
C GLY A 38 28.62 -44.42 -21.55
N ARG A 39 28.86 -44.83 -20.28
CA ARG A 39 30.18 -44.88 -19.56
C ARG A 39 30.78 -43.49 -19.20
N GLN A 40 31.66 -43.30 -18.21
CA GLN A 40 32.26 -44.15 -17.13
C GLN A 40 31.93 -43.47 -15.76
N GLN A 41 31.83 -44.07 -14.56
CA GLN A 41 32.32 -45.29 -13.88
C GLN A 41 33.69 -45.16 -13.13
N MET A 42 33.63 -45.25 -11.78
CA MET A 42 34.71 -45.63 -10.83
C MET A 42 35.86 -44.62 -10.53
N ARG A 43 36.53 -44.60 -9.36
CA ARG A 43 36.28 -45.14 -7.99
C ARG A 43 37.26 -44.51 -6.94
N SER A 44 36.89 -44.60 -5.65
CA SER A 44 37.70 -44.78 -4.41
C SER A 44 39.09 -44.14 -4.20
N LEU A 45 39.30 -43.60 -2.99
CA LEU A 45 40.28 -43.99 -1.92
C LEU A 45 39.99 -43.08 -0.68
N GLU A 46 39.75 -43.58 0.53
CA GLU A 46 40.71 -43.95 1.60
C GLU A 46 41.51 -42.75 2.20
N ALA A 47 41.75 -42.62 3.52
CA ALA A 47 41.35 -43.41 4.71
C ALA A 47 41.38 -42.53 6.00
N ALA A 48 41.15 -43.11 7.19
CA ALA A 48 41.10 -42.38 8.48
C ALA A 48 42.03 -42.96 9.58
N VAL A 49 42.86 -42.10 10.20
CA VAL A 49 43.74 -42.35 11.38
C VAL A 49 43.88 -41.01 12.14
N THR A 50 43.37 -40.77 13.36
CA THR A 50 43.65 -41.28 14.73
C THR A 50 44.79 -40.56 15.51
N LYS A 51 44.40 -39.69 16.47
CA LYS A 51 45.17 -39.17 17.65
C LYS A 51 46.44 -38.32 17.33
N LYS A 52 47.10 -37.55 18.24
CA LYS A 52 47.14 -37.51 19.72
C LYS A 52 47.78 -36.19 20.26
N GLN A 53 47.34 -35.68 21.44
CA GLN A 53 48.11 -34.79 22.37
C GLN A 53 48.49 -33.35 21.89
N LEU A 54 48.88 -32.35 22.72
CA LEU A 54 49.30 -32.30 24.14
C LEU A 54 49.08 -30.88 24.79
N SER A 55 48.73 -30.82 26.10
CA SER A 55 48.93 -29.71 27.10
C SER A 55 48.40 -28.28 26.83
N GLY A 56 47.99 -27.48 27.83
CA GLY A 56 47.90 -27.65 29.31
C GLY A 56 46.94 -26.60 29.94
N SER A 57 46.29 -26.87 31.09
CA SER A 57 46.66 -26.43 32.47
C SER A 57 46.67 -24.91 32.72
N GLN A 58 46.07 -24.33 33.77
CA GLN A 58 45.28 -24.80 34.93
C GLN A 58 44.40 -23.62 35.46
N LYS A 59 43.24 -23.82 36.10
CA LYS A 59 43.00 -23.74 37.58
C LYS A 59 43.90 -22.77 38.39
N SER A 60 43.44 -22.07 39.42
CA SER A 60 42.10 -21.61 39.90
C SER A 60 42.38 -20.52 41.00
N ASP A 61 41.54 -20.06 41.95
CA ASP A 61 40.23 -20.47 42.51
C ASP A 61 39.53 -19.28 43.24
N ARG A 62 38.53 -19.57 44.10
CA ARG A 62 37.74 -18.61 44.91
C ARG A 62 38.51 -17.95 46.05
N PHE A 63 38.04 -16.78 46.52
CA PHE A 63 37.94 -16.47 47.96
C PHE A 63 36.81 -15.45 48.25
N THR A 64 36.49 -15.20 49.53
CA THR A 64 35.29 -14.45 49.96
C THR A 64 35.54 -13.56 51.20
N ASN A 65 34.58 -12.63 51.43
CA ASN A 65 34.00 -12.25 52.72
C ASN A 65 34.52 -10.99 53.49
N LYS A 66 33.57 -10.32 54.21
CA LYS A 66 33.71 -9.36 55.36
C LYS A 66 34.24 -7.92 55.06
N LEU A 67 33.83 -6.84 55.79
CA LEU A 67 32.73 -6.57 56.76
C LEU A 67 32.53 -5.03 57.02
N GLN A 68 31.65 -4.69 57.98
CA GLN A 68 31.44 -3.37 58.67
C GLN A 68 30.54 -2.31 57.98
N GLN A 69 29.98 -1.32 58.71
CA GLN A 69 29.02 -1.41 59.85
C GLN A 69 28.26 -0.06 60.06
N ILE A 70 27.21 -0.07 60.89
CA ILE A 70 26.25 1.06 61.15
C ILE A 70 26.78 2.05 62.22
N PRO A 71 26.31 3.33 62.28
CA PRO A 71 25.03 3.69 62.94
C PRO A 71 24.12 4.60 62.09
N LEU A 72 22.77 4.62 62.19
CA LEU A 72 21.81 4.72 63.31
C LEU A 72 21.63 6.13 63.89
N ASP A 73 20.46 6.73 63.63
CA ASP A 73 19.83 7.77 64.48
C ASP A 73 18.28 7.60 64.42
N ARG A 74 17.51 8.24 65.32
CA ARG A 74 16.07 8.00 65.54
C ARG A 74 15.25 9.25 65.92
N GLY A 75 14.10 9.44 65.26
CA GLY A 75 12.97 10.24 65.78
C GLY A 75 12.27 11.11 64.71
N SER A 76 10.96 11.35 64.75
CA SER A 76 9.92 10.74 65.62
C SER A 76 8.48 10.94 65.08
N ALA A 77 7.75 9.82 64.97
CA ALA A 77 6.32 9.63 65.29
C ALA A 77 5.18 10.42 64.58
N ASN A 78 4.17 9.64 64.14
CA ASN A 78 2.73 9.95 64.05
C ASN A 78 2.25 10.96 62.96
N LYS A 79 1.21 10.69 62.16
CA LYS A 79 0.02 9.82 62.35
C LYS A 79 -0.43 9.10 61.06
N LEU A 80 -1.09 7.95 61.24
CA LEU A 80 -2.10 7.40 60.30
C LEU A 80 -3.50 7.94 60.69
N PRO A 81 -4.49 7.85 59.79
CA PRO A 81 -5.40 6.71 59.92
C PRO A 81 -5.64 5.94 58.61
N GLN A 82 -6.18 4.73 58.74
CA GLN A 82 -6.78 3.98 57.64
C GLN A 82 -8.25 4.40 57.48
N THR A 83 -8.76 4.38 56.25
CA THR A 83 -10.04 3.72 55.93
C THR A 83 -10.02 3.27 54.46
N SER A 84 -10.61 2.11 54.20
CA SER A 84 -10.83 1.60 52.86
C SER A 84 -12.28 1.86 52.44
N GLU A 85 -12.50 2.66 51.41
CA GLU A 85 -13.80 2.74 50.73
C GLU A 85 -13.69 2.16 49.33
N TRP A 86 -14.40 1.05 49.11
CA TRP A 86 -14.62 0.50 47.78
C TRP A 86 -15.69 1.36 47.10
N VAL A 87 -15.29 2.18 46.13
CA VAL A 87 -16.25 2.93 45.32
C VAL A 87 -17.10 1.95 44.51
N SER A 88 -18.42 2.07 44.67
CA SER A 88 -19.42 1.19 44.07
C SER A 88 -19.27 1.08 42.55
N ALA A 89 -19.51 -0.12 42.01
CA ALA A 89 -19.75 -0.27 40.59
C ALA A 89 -21.01 0.55 40.20
N PRO A 90 -21.01 1.30 39.08
CA PRO A 90 -22.19 2.01 38.63
C PRO A 90 -23.28 1.01 38.24
N GLU A 91 -24.50 1.22 38.74
CA GLU A 91 -25.65 0.37 38.43
C GLU A 91 -25.95 0.39 36.94
N ILE A 92 -26.07 -0.80 36.33
CA ILE A 92 -26.36 -0.95 34.91
C ILE A 92 -27.86 -0.64 34.69
N PRO A 93 -28.23 0.38 33.90
CA PRO A 93 -29.63 0.62 33.57
C PRO A 93 -30.17 -0.56 32.76
N ALA A 94 -31.24 -1.19 33.24
CA ALA A 94 -31.87 -2.34 32.59
C ALA A 94 -32.66 -1.93 31.34
N SER A 95 -31.95 -1.54 30.27
CA SER A 95 -32.55 -1.31 28.95
C SER A 95 -32.72 -2.63 28.19
N VAL A 96 -33.93 -2.86 27.66
CA VAL A 96 -34.24 -4.06 26.89
C VAL A 96 -33.49 -4.02 25.56
N THR A 97 -32.59 -4.97 25.34
CA THR A 97 -31.80 -5.06 24.11
C THR A 97 -32.67 -5.37 22.90
N SER A 98 -32.89 -4.36 22.05
CA SER A 98 -33.48 -4.51 20.72
C SER A 98 -32.63 -5.48 19.87
N PRO A 99 -33.23 -6.38 19.06
CA PRO A 99 -32.50 -7.23 18.12
C PRO A 99 -32.03 -6.47 16.85
N TYR A 100 -32.12 -5.14 16.84
CA TYR A 100 -31.79 -4.30 15.70
C TYR A 100 -30.64 -3.35 16.03
N SER A 101 -29.54 -3.47 15.29
CA SER A 101 -28.55 -2.39 15.19
C SER A 101 -29.23 -1.14 14.63
N TYR A 102 -28.90 0.00 15.18
CA TYR A 102 -29.39 1.30 14.74
C TYR A 102 -28.40 1.92 13.77
N VAL A 103 -28.91 2.52 12.70
CA VAL A 103 -28.11 3.38 11.82
C VAL A 103 -28.83 4.70 11.60
N TRP A 104 -28.07 5.69 11.17
CA TRP A 104 -28.58 7.02 10.86
C TRP A 104 -29.18 7.04 9.45
N VAL A 105 -30.49 7.32 9.34
CA VAL A 105 -31.23 7.31 8.06
C VAL A 105 -31.85 8.68 7.78
N ILE A 106 -32.01 9.08 6.51
CA ILE A 106 -32.72 10.31 6.12
C ILE A 106 -34.19 9.98 5.83
N LYS A 107 -35.13 10.76 6.37
CA LYS A 107 -36.58 10.63 6.13
C LYS A 107 -37.05 11.50 4.95
N ASP A 108 -37.63 10.90 3.91
CA ASP A 108 -38.01 11.59 2.66
C ASP A 108 -38.98 12.76 2.85
N SER A 109 -39.98 12.61 3.73
CA SER A 109 -41.03 13.62 3.94
C SER A 109 -40.57 14.90 4.64
N GLN A 110 -39.36 14.92 5.23
CA GLN A 110 -38.86 16.06 6.01
C GLN A 110 -37.37 16.39 5.80
N LYS A 111 -36.61 15.54 5.09
CA LYS A 111 -35.14 15.58 4.97
C LYS A 111 -34.37 15.54 6.31
N GLN A 112 -35.05 15.28 7.41
CA GLN A 112 -34.45 15.10 8.73
C GLN A 112 -33.88 13.69 8.89
N PRO A 113 -32.71 13.54 9.52
CA PRO A 113 -32.22 12.24 9.94
C PRO A 113 -32.74 11.82 11.31
N GLU A 114 -32.81 10.50 11.48
CA GLU A 114 -33.18 9.82 12.71
C GLU A 114 -32.32 8.55 12.84
N GLN A 115 -31.98 8.16 14.07
CA GLN A 115 -31.50 6.81 14.32
C GLN A 115 -32.70 5.87 14.25
N GLN A 116 -32.68 4.92 13.31
CA GLN A 116 -33.74 3.92 13.20
C GLN A 116 -33.18 2.50 13.33
N PRO A 117 -33.97 1.56 13.92
CA PRO A 117 -33.68 0.15 13.80
C PRO A 117 -33.69 -0.23 12.32
N PHE A 118 -32.68 -0.96 11.87
CA PHE A 118 -32.41 -1.05 10.44
C PHE A 118 -32.74 -2.40 9.80
N ALA A 119 -32.95 -2.44 8.48
CA ALA A 119 -33.10 -3.68 7.72
C ALA A 119 -31.75 -4.17 7.21
N TRP A 120 -31.12 -5.05 8.00
CA TRP A 120 -30.10 -5.95 7.47
C TRP A 120 -30.74 -7.03 6.62
N MET A 121 -29.95 -7.56 5.70
CA MET A 121 -30.26 -8.78 4.97
C MET A 121 -30.48 -9.93 5.96
N VAL A 122 -31.66 -10.56 5.88
CA VAL A 122 -32.16 -11.64 6.75
C VAL A 122 -32.32 -11.24 8.22
N LYS A 123 -33.58 -11.01 8.63
CA LYS A 123 -34.00 -10.92 10.05
C LYS A 123 -34.54 -12.22 10.64
N ASP A 124 -35.21 -13.05 9.85
CA ASP A 124 -35.88 -14.25 10.38
C ASP A 124 -36.10 -15.32 9.30
N ALA A 125 -35.45 -16.48 9.44
CA ALA A 125 -35.60 -17.60 8.50
C ALA A 125 -37.00 -18.24 8.57
N LYS A 126 -37.70 -18.15 9.72
CA LYS A 126 -39.03 -18.77 9.90
C LYS A 126 -40.14 -18.09 9.11
N LYS A 127 -39.94 -16.86 8.64
CA LYS A 127 -40.91 -16.14 7.78
C LYS A 127 -40.70 -16.37 6.28
N GLN A 128 -39.59 -17.00 5.88
CA GLN A 128 -39.32 -17.31 4.47
C GLN A 128 -39.82 -18.70 4.07
N TYR A 129 -39.94 -19.62 5.04
CA TYR A 129 -40.56 -20.93 4.89
C TYR A 129 -41.81 -21.01 5.77
N GLY A 130 -42.89 -20.36 5.32
CA GLY A 130 -44.20 -20.50 5.94
C GLY A 130 -44.79 -21.89 5.69
N GLU A 131 -45.34 -22.50 6.74
CA GLU A 131 -46.21 -23.67 6.60
C GLU A 131 -47.47 -23.28 5.80
N SER A 132 -48.02 -24.24 5.03
CA SER A 132 -49.17 -24.08 4.13
C SER A 132 -48.96 -23.19 2.88
N SER A 133 -48.59 -23.83 1.76
CA SER A 133 -48.92 -23.39 0.40
C SER A 133 -48.93 -24.57 -0.57
N THR A 134 -50.07 -25.26 -0.68
CA THR A 134 -50.27 -26.36 -1.63
C THR A 134 -50.45 -25.83 -3.05
N VAL A 135 -49.42 -25.95 -3.88
CA VAL A 135 -49.48 -25.70 -5.33
C VAL A 135 -48.91 -26.94 -6.04
N PRO A 136 -49.60 -27.51 -7.04
CA PRO A 136 -49.23 -28.82 -7.59
C PRO A 136 -48.00 -28.74 -8.50
N LEU A 137 -47.05 -29.65 -8.27
CA LEU A 137 -45.96 -29.93 -9.21
C LEU A 137 -46.50 -30.69 -10.42
N GLN A 138 -46.44 -30.10 -11.61
CA GLN A 138 -46.44 -30.84 -12.88
C GLN A 138 -45.00 -30.98 -13.39
N PRO A 139 -44.59 -32.17 -13.86
CA PRO A 139 -43.19 -32.41 -14.23
C PRO A 139 -42.92 -32.07 -15.71
N ILE A 140 -41.93 -31.21 -15.96
CA ILE A 140 -41.21 -31.19 -17.24
C ILE A 140 -39.93 -31.99 -17.04
N LEU A 141 -40.02 -33.31 -17.27
CA LEU A 141 -38.93 -34.26 -17.09
C LEU A 141 -38.60 -34.85 -18.46
N GLY A 142 -37.62 -34.26 -19.15
CA GLY A 142 -37.35 -34.63 -20.54
C GLY A 142 -36.20 -33.91 -21.22
N LEU A 143 -34.97 -34.01 -20.69
CA LEU A 143 -33.71 -33.97 -21.47
C LEU A 143 -32.45 -34.31 -20.65
N LEU A 144 -32.48 -35.43 -19.92
CA LEU A 144 -31.27 -36.10 -19.42
C LEU A 144 -31.41 -37.63 -19.56
N LYS A 145 -31.01 -38.12 -20.73
CA LYS A 145 -30.53 -39.50 -20.92
C LYS A 145 -29.04 -39.43 -21.26
N ASP A 146 -28.35 -40.56 -21.08
CA ASP A 146 -27.00 -40.82 -21.57
C ASP A 146 -25.83 -40.04 -20.93
N ILE A 147 -25.71 -40.12 -19.59
CA ILE A 147 -24.40 -40.21 -18.93
C ILE A 147 -24.41 -41.40 -17.95
N ASN A 148 -24.17 -42.60 -18.48
CA ASN A 148 -24.12 -43.84 -17.69
C ASN A 148 -22.66 -44.31 -17.52
N GLN A 149 -21.84 -43.53 -16.79
CA GLN A 149 -20.46 -43.94 -16.47
C GLN A 149 -19.84 -43.21 -15.25
N VAL A 150 -20.34 -43.49 -14.05
CA VAL A 150 -19.63 -43.25 -12.78
C VAL A 150 -19.76 -44.50 -11.91
N ALA A 151 -18.68 -44.93 -11.26
CA ALA A 151 -18.67 -46.10 -10.38
C ALA A 151 -19.52 -45.86 -9.11
N PRO A 152 -20.13 -46.90 -8.52
CA PRO A 152 -20.94 -46.74 -7.32
C PRO A 152 -20.08 -46.34 -6.12
N LEU A 153 -20.26 -45.10 -5.66
CA LEU A 153 -19.81 -44.68 -4.32
C LEU A 153 -20.54 -45.54 -3.29
N GLN A 154 -19.78 -46.20 -2.40
CA GLN A 154 -20.37 -46.88 -1.25
C GLN A 154 -21.10 -45.84 -0.39
N MET A 155 -22.39 -46.07 -0.14
CA MET A 155 -23.11 -45.27 0.85
C MET A 155 -22.53 -45.57 2.23
N ALA A 156 -21.97 -44.56 2.89
CA ALA A 156 -21.46 -44.70 4.24
C ALA A 156 -22.60 -45.04 5.21
N ASP A 157 -22.28 -45.87 6.21
CA ASP A 157 -23.26 -46.57 7.03
C ASP A 157 -24.18 -45.63 7.83
N ALA A 158 -25.49 -45.87 7.76
CA ALA A 158 -26.51 -44.98 8.25
C ALA A 158 -26.94 -45.34 9.68
N GLY A 159 -26.27 -44.76 10.68
CA GLY A 159 -26.84 -44.67 12.03
C GLY A 159 -25.90 -44.97 13.19
N LYS A 160 -25.17 -43.95 13.65
CA LYS A 160 -24.89 -43.80 15.08
C LYS A 160 -25.39 -42.44 15.54
N VAL A 161 -26.53 -42.44 16.24
CA VAL A 161 -26.98 -41.29 17.02
C VAL A 161 -25.97 -41.12 18.17
N THR A 162 -25.01 -40.21 18.00
CA THR A 162 -24.09 -39.83 19.07
C THR A 162 -24.89 -39.20 20.19
N LYS A 163 -25.05 -39.94 21.29
CA LYS A 163 -25.67 -39.51 22.54
C LYS A 163 -24.94 -38.24 23.01
N LYS A 164 -25.54 -37.06 22.80
CA LYS A 164 -24.94 -35.77 23.16
C LYS A 164 -24.59 -35.79 24.65
N SER A 165 -23.30 -35.61 24.96
CA SER A 165 -22.77 -35.59 26.32
C SER A 165 -23.43 -34.49 27.15
N GLY A 166 -23.44 -34.67 28.47
CA GLY A 166 -23.92 -33.61 29.37
C GLY A 166 -23.11 -32.34 29.19
N PHE A 167 -23.73 -31.16 29.27
CA PHE A 167 -23.00 -29.88 29.23
C PHE A 167 -21.86 -29.89 30.26
N ASP A 168 -22.20 -30.26 31.49
CA ASP A 168 -21.29 -30.35 32.64
C ASP A 168 -20.24 -31.47 32.51
N GLU A 169 -20.51 -32.49 31.68
CA GLU A 169 -19.58 -33.58 31.37
C GLU A 169 -18.45 -33.09 30.45
N ILE A 170 -18.78 -32.31 29.43
CA ILE A 170 -17.81 -31.72 28.49
C ILE A 170 -16.90 -30.72 29.21
N VAL A 171 -17.47 -29.84 30.05
CA VAL A 171 -16.70 -28.78 30.72
C VAL A 171 -16.00 -29.22 32.02
N LYS A 172 -16.26 -30.44 32.52
CA LYS A 172 -15.79 -30.92 33.85
C LYS A 172 -14.30 -30.72 34.13
N ASN A 173 -13.46 -30.85 33.11
CA ASN A 173 -12.00 -30.76 33.20
C ASN A 173 -11.45 -29.53 32.45
N THR A 174 -12.17 -28.42 32.52
CA THR A 174 -11.81 -27.16 31.85
C THR A 174 -11.64 -26.01 32.82
N GLU A 175 -10.79 -25.06 32.44
CA GLU A 175 -10.68 -23.73 33.05
C GLU A 175 -11.76 -22.84 32.44
N LYS A 176 -12.69 -22.37 33.27
CA LYS A 176 -13.75 -21.43 32.86
C LYS A 176 -13.24 -20.00 32.96
N VAL A 177 -13.40 -19.22 31.89
CA VAL A 177 -13.07 -17.79 31.82
C VAL A 177 -14.30 -17.04 31.35
N GLU A 178 -14.76 -16.05 32.12
CA GLU A 178 -15.97 -15.27 31.84
C GLU A 178 -15.63 -13.90 31.21
N GLY A 179 -16.53 -13.43 30.34
CA GLY A 179 -16.43 -12.16 29.62
C GLY A 179 -17.61 -12.02 28.66
N LEU A 180 -17.40 -11.36 27.51
CA LEU A 180 -18.40 -11.20 26.45
C LEU A 180 -19.05 -12.54 26.08
N PHE A 181 -18.22 -13.56 25.86
CA PHE A 181 -18.63 -14.96 25.83
C PHE A 181 -17.90 -15.70 26.96
N THR A 182 -18.45 -16.83 27.40
CA THR A 182 -17.77 -17.69 28.38
C THR A 182 -16.94 -18.73 27.64
N LEU A 183 -15.65 -18.84 27.98
CA LEU A 183 -14.71 -19.80 27.42
C LEU A 183 -14.45 -20.92 28.43
N TYR A 184 -14.36 -22.16 27.92
CA TYR A 184 -13.99 -23.34 28.71
C TYR A 184 -12.77 -24.00 28.05
N ARG A 185 -11.58 -23.80 28.62
CA ARG A 185 -10.31 -24.31 28.06
C ARG A 185 -9.85 -25.59 28.74
N ASN A 186 -9.70 -26.67 27.98
CA ASN A 186 -9.10 -27.91 28.45
C ASN A 186 -7.57 -27.87 28.28
N LYS A 187 -6.84 -27.58 29.36
CA LYS A 187 -5.35 -27.52 29.36
C LYS A 187 -4.66 -28.86 29.03
N LYS A 188 -5.36 -30.00 29.02
CA LYS A 188 -4.79 -31.32 28.64
C LYS A 188 -5.02 -31.68 27.17
N THR A 189 -6.12 -31.25 26.56
CA THR A 189 -6.45 -31.57 25.16
C THR A 189 -6.31 -30.39 24.20
N GLY A 190 -5.95 -29.20 24.70
CA GLY A 190 -5.85 -27.96 23.93
C GLY A 190 -7.20 -27.34 23.54
N LYS A 191 -8.31 -28.09 23.63
CA LYS A 191 -9.64 -27.64 23.21
C LYS A 191 -10.14 -26.42 23.98
N ILE A 192 -10.84 -25.55 23.26
CA ILE A 192 -11.59 -24.42 23.80
C ILE A 192 -13.04 -24.60 23.37
N TYR A 193 -13.97 -24.56 24.31
CA TYR A 193 -15.39 -24.47 24.02
C TYR A 193 -15.90 -23.05 24.28
N LEU A 194 -16.79 -22.57 23.40
CA LEU A 194 -17.48 -21.29 23.54
C LEU A 194 -18.91 -21.54 24.00
N GLU A 195 -19.29 -20.91 25.09
CA GLU A 195 -20.67 -20.87 25.57
C GLU A 195 -21.36 -19.59 25.10
N ILE A 196 -22.46 -19.79 24.36
CA ILE A 196 -23.25 -18.73 23.73
C ILE A 196 -24.64 -18.71 24.39
N LYS A 197 -25.05 -17.54 24.86
CA LYS A 197 -26.35 -17.33 25.50
C LYS A 197 -27.45 -17.07 24.46
N PRO A 198 -28.73 -17.40 24.74
CA PRO A 198 -29.83 -17.19 23.77
C PRO A 198 -29.92 -15.76 23.22
N GLU A 199 -29.66 -14.75 24.07
CA GLU A 199 -29.65 -13.33 23.73
C GLU A 199 -28.45 -12.86 22.88
N GLN A 200 -27.49 -13.75 22.62
CA GLN A 200 -26.34 -13.51 21.73
C GLN A 200 -26.60 -14.06 20.31
N LEU A 201 -27.70 -14.79 20.09
CA LEU A 201 -28.09 -15.28 18.77
C LEU A 201 -28.66 -14.14 17.91
N ASN A 202 -28.25 -14.09 16.65
CA ASN A 202 -28.57 -13.06 15.67
C ASN A 202 -28.11 -11.62 16.01
N LYS A 203 -27.44 -11.41 17.16
CA LYS A 203 -26.77 -10.16 17.50
C LYS A 203 -25.47 -10.01 16.70
N ASN A 204 -25.20 -8.81 16.21
CA ASN A 204 -23.97 -8.48 15.48
C ASN A 204 -22.79 -8.32 16.46
N PHE A 205 -21.62 -8.85 16.07
CA PHE A 205 -20.32 -8.73 16.73
C PHE A 205 -19.27 -8.37 15.69
N LEU A 206 -18.19 -7.70 16.10
CA LEU A 206 -17.04 -7.44 15.23
C LEU A 206 -16.01 -8.55 15.45
N GLY A 207 -15.50 -9.13 14.37
CA GLY A 207 -14.37 -10.06 14.40
C GLY A 207 -13.20 -9.44 13.65
N THR A 208 -12.05 -9.39 14.30
CA THR A 208 -10.80 -8.86 13.75
C THR A 208 -9.73 -9.95 13.77
N VAL A 209 -8.93 -10.01 12.71
CA VAL A 209 -7.98 -11.11 12.47
C VAL A 209 -6.63 -10.54 12.07
N THR A 210 -5.56 -10.93 12.79
CA THR A 210 -4.21 -10.36 12.63
C THR A 210 -3.15 -11.47 12.61
N MET A 211 -2.15 -11.35 11.74
CA MET A 211 -0.99 -12.24 11.73
C MET A 211 0.00 -11.83 12.82
N GLU A 212 0.00 -12.57 13.94
CA GLU A 212 0.85 -12.32 15.11
C GLU A 212 2.25 -12.96 14.97
N SER A 213 2.41 -13.90 14.04
CA SER A 213 3.73 -14.35 13.57
C SER A 213 3.60 -14.89 12.15
N GLY A 214 4.31 -14.25 11.22
CA GLY A 214 4.51 -14.73 9.85
C GLY A 214 5.84 -15.46 9.67
N ILE A 215 6.30 -15.61 8.43
CA ILE A 215 7.63 -16.17 8.10
C ILE A 215 8.71 -15.10 7.88
N GLY A 216 8.34 -13.81 7.81
CA GLY A 216 9.32 -12.72 7.68
C GLY A 216 9.84 -12.50 6.25
N GLU A 217 9.26 -13.15 5.25
CA GLU A 217 9.50 -12.85 3.83
C GLU A 217 8.18 -12.79 3.03
N ARG A 218 8.20 -12.18 1.83
CA ARG A 218 7.13 -12.18 0.82
C ARG A 218 5.77 -11.66 1.32
N GLY A 219 5.78 -10.59 2.10
CA GLY A 219 4.56 -9.99 2.67
C GLY A 219 4.00 -10.72 3.91
N ILE A 220 4.49 -11.92 4.23
CA ILE A 220 3.99 -12.75 5.34
C ILE A 220 4.70 -12.35 6.64
N TYR A 221 4.36 -11.15 7.14
CA TYR A 221 5.01 -10.52 8.30
C TYR A 221 4.12 -10.51 9.55
N SER A 222 4.72 -10.24 10.72
CA SER A 222 3.94 -9.97 11.94
C SER A 222 3.19 -8.63 11.85
N GLY A 223 2.14 -8.47 12.66
CA GLY A 223 1.27 -7.29 12.73
C GLY A 223 0.25 -7.16 11.59
N VAL A 224 0.43 -7.86 10.47
CA VAL A 224 -0.39 -7.67 9.26
C VAL A 224 -1.87 -8.01 9.53
N PRO A 225 -2.84 -7.10 9.28
CA PRO A 225 -4.26 -7.42 9.36
C PRO A 225 -4.63 -8.40 8.23
N LEU A 226 -5.35 -9.47 8.57
CA LEU A 226 -5.75 -10.53 7.65
C LEU A 226 -7.20 -10.38 7.19
N ASN A 227 -8.10 -10.02 8.11
CA ASN A 227 -9.53 -9.87 7.82
C ASN A 227 -10.23 -9.11 8.97
N ASP A 228 -11.17 -8.23 8.66
CA ASP A 228 -12.06 -7.58 9.63
C ASP A 228 -13.51 -7.71 9.12
N PHE A 229 -14.42 -8.27 9.92
CA PHE A 229 -15.78 -8.56 9.50
C PHE A 229 -16.82 -8.37 10.61
N LEU A 230 -18.04 -8.00 10.22
CA LEU A 230 -19.20 -8.02 11.10
C LEU A 230 -19.89 -9.39 10.99
N PHE A 231 -20.04 -10.12 12.10
CA PHE A 231 -20.59 -11.47 12.13
C PHE A 231 -21.72 -11.65 13.15
N TYR A 232 -22.45 -12.75 13.04
CA TYR A 232 -23.41 -13.20 14.05
C TYR A 232 -23.55 -14.72 14.06
N PHE A 233 -24.01 -15.26 15.19
CA PHE A 233 -24.36 -16.67 15.34
C PHE A 233 -25.87 -16.89 15.12
N ARG A 234 -26.25 -17.78 14.18
CA ARG A 234 -27.65 -18.11 13.88
C ARG A 234 -27.90 -19.60 14.10
N ARG A 235 -28.76 -19.97 15.06
CA ARG A 235 -29.15 -21.38 15.25
C ARG A 235 -30.05 -21.84 14.09
N VAL A 236 -29.71 -22.99 13.50
CA VAL A 236 -30.50 -23.68 12.47
C VAL A 236 -30.53 -25.15 12.84
N ASN A 237 -31.72 -25.67 13.19
CA ASN A 237 -31.91 -27.04 13.68
C ASN A 237 -31.01 -27.35 14.91
N ASP A 238 -30.16 -28.39 14.79
CA ASP A 238 -29.16 -28.79 15.79
C ASP A 238 -27.78 -28.12 15.61
N ASN A 239 -27.64 -27.25 14.60
CA ASN A 239 -26.39 -26.57 14.26
C ASN A 239 -26.45 -25.07 14.58
N LEU A 240 -25.28 -24.46 14.65
CA LEU A 240 -25.07 -23.03 14.80
C LEU A 240 -24.29 -22.50 13.60
N HIS A 241 -24.93 -21.68 12.78
CA HIS A 241 -24.29 -21.05 11.64
C HIS A 241 -23.47 -19.84 12.12
N PHE A 242 -22.20 -19.77 11.71
CA PHE A 242 -21.39 -18.55 11.76
C PHE A 242 -21.61 -17.78 10.46
N VAL A 243 -22.13 -16.57 10.57
CA VAL A 243 -22.63 -15.79 9.43
C VAL A 243 -21.96 -14.43 9.39
N VAL A 244 -21.30 -14.10 8.28
CA VAL A 244 -20.78 -12.76 7.99
C VAL A 244 -21.87 -11.91 7.36
N ARG A 245 -22.06 -10.71 7.91
CA ARG A 245 -23.09 -9.76 7.54
C ARG A 245 -22.69 -8.96 6.31
N ASN A 246 -23.58 -8.84 5.33
CA ASN A 246 -23.40 -7.85 4.27
C ASN A 246 -23.82 -6.46 4.77
N VAL A 247 -22.90 -5.50 4.71
CA VAL A 247 -23.08 -4.13 5.20
C VAL A 247 -23.31 -3.10 4.07
N ASN A 248 -23.25 -3.53 2.81
CA ASN A 248 -23.18 -2.65 1.63
C ASN A 248 -24.57 -2.24 1.11
N PHE A 249 -25.61 -3.05 1.36
CA PHE A 249 -26.97 -2.82 0.86
C PHE A 249 -27.93 -2.59 2.02
N ARG A 250 -28.70 -1.49 1.96
CA ARG A 250 -29.37 -0.95 3.15
C ARG A 250 -30.76 -0.36 2.84
N THR A 251 -31.77 -0.59 3.69
CA THR A 251 -33.07 0.13 3.66
C THR A 251 -33.72 0.22 5.05
N ARG A 252 -34.70 1.13 5.24
CA ARG A 252 -35.38 1.32 6.54
C ARG A 252 -36.15 0.05 6.94
N SER A 253 -36.22 -0.25 8.24
CA SER A 253 -37.01 -1.36 8.77
C SER A 253 -38.52 -1.12 8.61
N GLY A 254 -39.26 -2.15 8.23
CA GLY A 254 -40.73 -2.12 8.05
C GLY A 254 -41.20 -1.79 6.63
N GLU A 255 -40.37 -1.13 5.82
CA GLU A 255 -40.71 -0.75 4.44
C GLU A 255 -40.89 -1.98 3.52
N PRO A 256 -41.70 -1.89 2.44
CA PRO A 256 -41.77 -2.94 1.42
C PRO A 256 -40.40 -3.35 0.84
N GLN A 257 -39.49 -2.39 0.72
CA GLN A 257 -38.13 -2.56 0.20
C GLN A 257 -37.30 -3.54 1.05
N GLU A 258 -37.53 -3.65 2.37
CA GLU A 258 -36.88 -4.64 3.23
C GLU A 258 -37.14 -6.07 2.75
N ARG A 259 -38.36 -6.37 2.29
CA ARG A 259 -38.72 -7.68 1.73
C ARG A 259 -38.10 -7.94 0.36
N SER A 260 -37.71 -6.88 -0.37
CA SER A 260 -36.98 -7.01 -1.63
C SER A 260 -35.49 -7.24 -1.38
N LEU A 261 -34.89 -6.42 -0.52
CA LEU A 261 -33.49 -6.50 -0.10
C LEU A 261 -33.15 -7.88 0.48
N ASN A 262 -34.02 -8.42 1.35
CA ASN A 262 -33.90 -9.76 1.94
C ASN A 262 -34.03 -10.94 0.96
N ARG A 263 -34.42 -10.69 -0.30
CA ARG A 263 -34.46 -11.71 -1.38
C ARG A 263 -33.40 -11.49 -2.44
N ALA A 264 -33.03 -10.24 -2.70
CA ALA A 264 -32.08 -9.86 -3.75
C ALA A 264 -30.62 -10.05 -3.33
N PHE A 265 -30.33 -10.02 -2.03
CA PHE A 265 -28.99 -10.13 -1.50
C PHE A 265 -28.98 -11.08 -0.28
N SER A 266 -27.94 -11.90 -0.15
CA SER A 266 -27.76 -12.84 0.98
C SER A 266 -26.57 -12.49 1.88
N ASP A 267 -26.71 -12.72 3.19
CA ASP A 267 -25.58 -12.83 4.12
C ASP A 267 -24.78 -14.11 3.86
N SER A 268 -23.47 -14.10 4.14
CA SER A 268 -22.57 -15.22 3.89
C SER A 268 -22.47 -16.16 5.09
N VAL A 269 -23.05 -17.36 4.99
CA VAL A 269 -22.80 -18.46 5.94
C VAL A 269 -21.43 -19.06 5.62
N LEU A 270 -20.42 -18.84 6.48
CA LEU A 270 -19.09 -19.42 6.27
C LEU A 270 -18.96 -20.81 6.90
N TYR A 271 -19.59 -21.03 8.07
CA TYR A 271 -19.52 -22.31 8.79
C TYR A 271 -20.88 -22.71 9.37
N SER A 272 -21.13 -24.01 9.48
CA SER A 272 -22.23 -24.61 10.24
C SER A 272 -21.62 -25.54 11.29
N LEU A 273 -21.73 -25.17 12.55
CA LEU A 273 -21.02 -25.76 13.69
C LEU A 273 -21.98 -26.63 14.50
N ASP A 274 -21.56 -27.82 14.96
CA ASP A 274 -22.43 -28.66 15.79
C ASP A 274 -22.66 -28.02 17.17
N ILE A 275 -23.91 -28.00 17.63
CA ILE A 275 -24.21 -27.71 19.03
C ILE A 275 -23.89 -28.98 19.84
N LYS A 276 -22.67 -29.03 20.39
CA LYS A 276 -22.10 -30.18 21.13
C LYS A 276 -22.92 -30.49 22.38
N ALA A 277 -23.38 -29.46 23.10
CA ALA A 277 -24.35 -29.57 24.19
C ALA A 277 -25.24 -28.32 24.31
N THR A 278 -26.34 -28.44 25.04
CA THR A 278 -27.20 -27.32 25.47
C THR A 278 -27.43 -27.43 26.97
N HIS A 279 -27.24 -26.34 27.72
CA HIS A 279 -27.39 -26.38 29.17
C HIS A 279 -28.86 -26.54 29.58
N SER A 280 -29.15 -27.54 30.42
CA SER A 280 -30.51 -27.97 30.79
C SER A 280 -31.39 -26.83 31.32
N GLN A 281 -30.88 -26.06 32.30
CA GLN A 281 -31.56 -24.91 32.88
C GLN A 281 -31.38 -23.64 32.02
N ARG A 282 -30.14 -23.13 31.94
CA ARG A 282 -29.76 -21.83 31.34
C ARG A 282 -29.96 -21.71 29.83
N LYS A 283 -30.26 -22.80 29.11
CA LYS A 283 -30.50 -22.89 27.65
C LYS A 283 -29.37 -22.39 26.75
N THR A 284 -28.19 -22.13 27.32
CA THR A 284 -26.98 -21.75 26.60
C THR A 284 -26.50 -22.90 25.69
N LEU A 285 -25.85 -22.55 24.59
CA LEU A 285 -25.32 -23.48 23.60
C LEU A 285 -23.80 -23.61 23.80
N LEU A 286 -23.26 -24.82 23.65
CA LEU A 286 -21.82 -25.09 23.70
C LEU A 286 -21.34 -25.56 22.32
N ILE A 287 -20.36 -24.84 21.76
CA ILE A 287 -19.64 -25.23 20.52
C ILE A 287 -18.16 -25.45 20.81
N ASP A 288 -17.49 -26.24 19.97
CA ASP A 288 -16.03 -26.42 20.00
C ASP A 288 -15.38 -25.39 19.08
N MET A 289 -14.50 -24.52 19.60
CA MET A 289 -13.89 -23.47 18.79
C MET A 289 -12.87 -24.02 17.80
N GLY A 290 -12.40 -25.27 17.96
CA GLY A 290 -11.56 -25.91 16.95
C GLY A 290 -12.26 -26.02 15.59
N ASP A 291 -13.59 -26.14 15.58
CA ASP A 291 -14.40 -26.25 14.36
C ASP A 291 -14.56 -24.90 13.60
N LEU A 292 -14.00 -23.80 14.12
CA LEU A 292 -14.09 -22.44 13.57
C LEU A 292 -12.75 -21.68 13.51
N LEU A 293 -11.93 -21.76 14.57
CA LEU A 293 -10.67 -21.01 14.71
C LEU A 293 -9.41 -21.90 14.59
N LEU A 294 -9.57 -23.16 14.18
CA LEU A 294 -8.48 -24.00 13.63
C LEU A 294 -8.80 -24.50 12.21
N THR A 295 -9.85 -23.94 11.58
CA THR A 295 -10.14 -24.03 10.15
C THR A 295 -9.60 -22.78 9.44
N ASP A 296 -9.60 -22.76 8.10
CA ASP A 296 -9.00 -21.67 7.33
C ASP A 296 -9.90 -20.41 7.22
N LEU A 297 -10.45 -19.94 8.34
CA LEU A 297 -11.23 -18.70 8.45
C LEU A 297 -10.49 -17.44 7.91
N PRO A 298 -9.15 -17.29 8.03
CA PRO A 298 -8.44 -16.15 7.44
C PRO A 298 -8.11 -16.32 5.95
N GLY A 299 -8.38 -17.47 5.33
CA GLY A 299 -8.01 -17.73 3.93
C GLY A 299 -6.52 -17.92 3.68
N LEU A 300 -5.76 -18.35 4.70
CA LEU A 300 -4.31 -18.54 4.67
C LEU A 300 -3.87 -19.51 3.56
N THR A 301 -4.65 -20.54 3.25
CA THR A 301 -4.33 -21.48 2.16
C THR A 301 -4.29 -20.79 0.80
N SER A 302 -5.21 -19.85 0.56
CA SER A 302 -5.23 -19.05 -0.67
C SER A 302 -4.11 -18.00 -0.66
N MET A 303 -3.90 -17.33 0.48
CA MET A 303 -2.83 -16.36 0.67
C MET A 303 -1.44 -16.95 0.40
N LEU A 304 -1.15 -18.12 0.99
CA LEU A 304 0.09 -18.86 0.78
C LEU A 304 0.27 -19.26 -0.68
N LYS A 305 -0.80 -19.72 -1.35
CA LYS A 305 -0.72 -20.03 -2.79
C LYS A 305 -0.36 -18.80 -3.61
N THR A 306 -0.96 -17.64 -3.34
CA THR A 306 -0.71 -16.40 -4.10
C THR A 306 0.70 -15.84 -3.86
N PHE A 307 1.15 -15.72 -2.61
CA PHE A 307 2.44 -15.08 -2.31
C PHE A 307 3.67 -16.00 -2.46
N LEU A 308 3.49 -17.32 -2.35
CA LEU A 308 4.61 -18.26 -2.42
C LEU A 308 4.76 -18.95 -3.80
N ASP A 309 3.76 -18.82 -4.67
CA ASP A 309 3.58 -19.59 -5.92
C ASP A 309 3.73 -21.11 -5.68
N THR A 310 3.19 -21.58 -4.56
CA THR A 310 3.31 -22.98 -4.11
C THR A 310 2.12 -23.35 -3.25
N SER A 311 1.55 -24.54 -3.49
CA SER A 311 0.39 -25.01 -2.74
C SER A 311 0.79 -25.64 -1.41
N TYR A 312 0.28 -25.08 -0.32
CA TYR A 312 0.34 -25.63 1.03
C TYR A 312 -1.04 -26.13 1.44
N ARG A 313 -1.10 -27.14 2.31
CA ARG A 313 -2.34 -27.62 2.97
C ARG A 313 -2.24 -27.37 4.47
N LEU A 314 -3.31 -26.82 5.04
CA LEU A 314 -3.49 -26.73 6.49
C LEU A 314 -3.49 -28.12 7.13
N ASP A 315 -2.67 -28.30 8.17
CA ASP A 315 -2.49 -29.55 8.87
C ASP A 315 -3.03 -29.47 10.30
N SER A 316 -4.20 -30.10 10.53
CA SER A 316 -4.85 -30.12 11.84
C SER A 316 -4.05 -30.88 12.91
N SER A 317 -3.09 -31.74 12.51
CA SER A 317 -2.18 -32.39 13.47
C SER A 317 -1.08 -31.45 13.99
N LYS A 318 -0.85 -30.33 13.29
CA LYS A 318 0.16 -29.30 13.61
C LYS A 318 -0.47 -27.99 14.12
N SER A 319 -1.79 -27.91 14.20
CA SER A 319 -2.52 -26.66 14.47
C SER A 319 -3.24 -26.69 15.82
N TYR A 320 -3.11 -25.64 16.63
CA TYR A 320 -3.55 -25.64 18.03
C TYR A 320 -3.78 -24.23 18.60
N PHE A 321 -4.49 -24.15 19.74
CA PHE A 321 -4.70 -22.89 20.47
C PHE A 321 -3.57 -22.59 21.46
N ASP A 322 -2.97 -21.40 21.34
CA ASP A 322 -1.89 -20.89 22.18
C ASP A 322 -2.45 -20.14 23.41
N THR A 323 -3.10 -18.99 23.19
CA THR A 323 -3.72 -18.20 24.27
C THR A 323 -5.22 -18.01 24.05
N ALA A 324 -5.93 -17.81 25.16
CA ALA A 324 -7.36 -17.54 25.18
C ALA A 324 -7.68 -16.70 26.42
N LYS A 325 -8.31 -15.54 26.24
CA LYS A 325 -8.66 -14.59 27.30
C LYS A 325 -10.09 -14.08 27.03
N ALA A 326 -10.81 -13.75 28.09
CA ALA A 326 -12.12 -13.12 27.99
C ALA A 326 -12.16 -11.86 28.85
N PHE A 327 -12.82 -10.83 28.32
CA PHE A 327 -13.01 -9.52 28.94
C PHE A 327 -14.48 -9.10 28.75
N PRO A 328 -14.99 -8.07 29.46
CA PRO A 328 -16.42 -7.74 29.41
C PRO A 328 -17.00 -7.42 28.02
N LEU A 329 -16.19 -6.92 27.09
CA LEU A 329 -16.61 -6.47 25.76
C LEU A 329 -15.92 -7.19 24.59
N ASN A 330 -15.03 -8.13 24.85
CA ASN A 330 -14.22 -8.83 23.85
C ASN A 330 -13.67 -10.16 24.38
N ILE A 331 -13.35 -11.08 23.46
CA ILE A 331 -12.53 -12.26 23.74
C ILE A 331 -11.34 -12.30 22.78
N GLU A 332 -10.17 -12.67 23.30
CA GLU A 332 -8.90 -12.71 22.56
C GLU A 332 -8.41 -14.15 22.49
N ILE A 333 -8.27 -14.70 21.28
CA ILE A 333 -7.84 -16.08 21.05
C ILE A 333 -6.66 -16.08 20.06
N SER A 334 -5.61 -16.85 20.36
CA SER A 334 -4.49 -17.07 19.43
C SER A 334 -4.45 -18.51 18.94
N SER A 335 -4.43 -18.69 17.63
CA SER A 335 -4.27 -19.98 16.96
C SER A 335 -2.91 -20.06 16.29
N VAL A 336 -2.23 -21.20 16.43
CA VAL A 336 -1.08 -21.56 15.61
C VAL A 336 -1.58 -22.50 14.51
N TYR A 337 -1.33 -22.10 13.26
CA TYR A 337 -1.71 -22.79 12.05
C TYR A 337 -0.46 -23.44 11.43
N GLY A 338 -0.38 -24.77 11.50
CA GLY A 338 0.72 -25.53 10.92
C GLY A 338 0.38 -26.04 9.52
N PHE A 339 1.26 -25.78 8.56
CA PHE A 339 1.08 -26.15 7.16
C PHE A 339 2.07 -27.25 6.72
N SER A 340 1.69 -27.94 5.65
CA SER A 340 2.51 -28.92 4.93
C SER A 340 2.45 -28.59 3.44
N SER A 341 3.58 -28.53 2.74
CA SER A 341 3.59 -28.42 1.27
C SER A 341 2.83 -29.60 0.64
N THR A 342 2.09 -29.34 -0.44
CA THR A 342 1.52 -30.39 -1.31
C THR A 342 2.14 -30.37 -2.71
N SER A 343 3.19 -29.58 -2.91
CA SER A 343 3.98 -29.55 -4.13
C SER A 343 5.11 -30.58 -4.06
N SER A 344 5.57 -31.05 -5.22
CA SER A 344 6.85 -31.77 -5.37
C SER A 344 8.04 -30.82 -5.57
N GLU A 345 7.76 -29.55 -5.86
CA GLU A 345 8.74 -28.47 -5.94
C GLU A 345 8.58 -27.58 -4.70
N ASP A 346 9.64 -27.49 -3.90
CA ASP A 346 9.65 -26.76 -2.64
C ASP A 346 9.80 -25.25 -2.89
N ALA A 347 9.01 -24.44 -2.18
CA ALA A 347 9.13 -22.99 -2.24
C ALA A 347 10.53 -22.56 -1.76
N ASN A 348 11.24 -21.79 -2.58
CA ASN A 348 12.55 -21.25 -2.21
C ASN A 348 12.38 -20.10 -1.21
N LEU A 349 12.36 -20.44 0.08
CA LEU A 349 12.15 -19.53 1.21
C LEU A 349 13.42 -19.52 2.07
N ALA A 350 14.05 -18.36 2.18
CA ALA A 350 15.34 -18.17 2.82
C ALA A 350 15.23 -17.96 4.35
N THR A 351 14.06 -17.62 4.88
CA THR A 351 13.83 -17.49 6.34
C THR A 351 13.46 -18.80 7.02
N LEU A 352 13.04 -19.82 6.25
CA LEU A 352 12.63 -21.13 6.78
C LEU A 352 13.78 -22.15 6.74
N PRO A 353 14.00 -22.93 7.82
CA PRO A 353 14.99 -24.03 7.80
C PRO A 353 14.63 -25.20 6.85
N ASP A 354 13.35 -25.37 6.53
CA ASP A 354 12.81 -26.43 5.66
C ASP A 354 11.42 -25.99 5.17
N SER A 355 11.30 -25.59 3.90
CA SER A 355 10.05 -25.02 3.36
C SER A 355 8.93 -26.05 3.14
N ARG A 356 9.16 -27.35 3.36
CA ARG A 356 8.12 -28.39 3.28
C ARG A 356 7.06 -28.25 4.39
N ALA A 357 7.36 -27.49 5.44
CA ALA A 357 6.41 -27.14 6.48
C ALA A 357 6.67 -25.73 7.03
N LEU A 358 5.61 -24.97 7.26
CA LEU A 358 5.66 -23.66 7.90
C LEU A 358 4.60 -23.55 8.99
N SER A 359 4.68 -22.52 9.83
CA SER A 359 3.67 -22.27 10.86
C SER A 359 3.43 -20.78 11.00
N LEU A 360 2.16 -20.40 11.05
CA LEU A 360 1.70 -19.01 11.18
C LEU A 360 0.93 -18.87 12.50
N LYS A 361 1.12 -17.79 13.24
CA LYS A 361 0.31 -17.47 14.42
C LYS A 361 -0.69 -16.37 14.07
N VAL A 362 -1.96 -16.62 14.36
CA VAL A 362 -3.07 -15.70 14.10
C VAL A 362 -3.70 -15.28 15.43
N HIS A 363 -3.96 -13.99 15.59
CA HIS A 363 -4.77 -13.42 16.66
C HIS A 363 -6.20 -13.19 16.17
N TYR A 364 -7.17 -13.48 17.04
CA TYR A 364 -8.59 -13.22 16.85
C TYR A 364 -9.11 -12.40 18.03
N SER A 365 -9.55 -11.17 17.77
CA SER A 365 -10.44 -10.47 18.69
C SER A 365 -11.87 -10.62 18.20
N LEU A 366 -12.75 -11.13 19.06
CA LEU A 366 -14.20 -11.13 18.81
C LEU A 366 -14.85 -10.20 19.85
N SER A 367 -15.30 -9.03 19.40
CA SER A 367 -15.72 -7.91 20.25
C SER A 367 -17.20 -7.51 20.04
N GLN A 368 -17.77 -6.88 21.06
CA GLN A 368 -19.11 -6.29 20.95
C GLN A 368 -19.03 -5.02 20.10
N LEU A 369 -19.84 -4.97 19.05
CA LEU A 369 -20.01 -3.75 18.26
C LEU A 369 -20.57 -2.61 19.15
N PRO A 370 -19.97 -1.40 19.13
CA PRO A 370 -20.57 -0.23 19.75
C PRO A 370 -21.86 0.17 19.02
N GLU A 371 -22.95 0.25 19.77
CA GLU A 371 -24.28 0.65 19.30
C GLU A 371 -24.85 1.68 20.27
N ASN A 372 -25.53 2.71 19.75
CA ASN A 372 -26.22 3.76 20.54
C ASN A 372 -25.32 4.50 21.57
N ASN A 373 -24.02 4.56 21.32
CA ASN A 373 -23.00 5.18 22.18
C ASN A 373 -22.96 6.73 22.11
N GLY A 374 -23.82 7.36 21.32
CA GLY A 374 -23.82 8.80 21.04
C GLY A 374 -23.11 9.22 19.75
N TYR A 375 -22.42 8.30 19.05
CA TYR A 375 -21.68 8.64 17.84
C TYR A 375 -22.59 9.11 16.69
N ILE A 376 -22.21 10.22 16.07
CA ILE A 376 -22.81 10.77 14.86
C ILE A 376 -21.81 10.55 13.71
N PRO A 377 -22.14 9.72 12.70
CA PRO A 377 -21.37 9.62 11.46
C PRO A 377 -21.26 10.97 10.77
N ARG A 378 -20.06 11.31 10.29
CA ARG A 378 -19.82 12.54 9.52
C ARG A 378 -19.76 12.19 8.03
N LEU A 379 -20.43 12.98 7.20
CA LEU A 379 -20.44 12.77 5.74
C LEU A 379 -19.03 12.98 5.15
N ALA A 380 -18.75 12.29 4.06
CA ALA A 380 -17.58 12.54 3.22
C ALA A 380 -17.86 13.62 2.16
N ASP A 381 -16.81 14.32 1.76
CA ASP A 381 -16.78 15.32 0.69
C ASP A 381 -15.50 15.07 -0.13
N ASP A 382 -15.61 15.03 -1.46
CA ASP A 382 -14.51 14.60 -2.35
C ASP A 382 -13.34 15.61 -2.42
N ARG A 383 -13.50 16.79 -1.83
CA ARG A 383 -12.44 17.79 -1.68
C ARG A 383 -11.46 17.49 -0.54
N ILE A 384 -11.75 16.51 0.32
CA ILE A 384 -10.98 16.23 1.54
C ILE A 384 -10.69 14.73 1.69
N GLY A 385 -9.41 14.37 1.80
CA GLY A 385 -8.94 13.00 1.83
C GLY A 385 -9.22 12.27 3.14
N TYR A 386 -10.38 11.63 3.23
CA TYR A 386 -10.70 10.65 4.26
C TYR A 386 -10.96 9.27 3.65
N PHE A 387 -10.54 8.21 4.34
CA PHE A 387 -11.07 6.86 4.12
C PHE A 387 -12.56 6.84 4.46
N ILE A 388 -13.33 5.99 3.76
CA ILE A 388 -14.80 6.01 3.84
C ILE A 388 -15.43 4.64 4.05
N THR A 389 -16.48 4.62 4.85
CA THR A 389 -17.47 3.54 4.87
C THR A 389 -18.64 3.95 3.98
N ALA A 390 -18.93 3.16 2.95
CA ALA A 390 -19.98 3.45 1.98
C ALA A 390 -21.08 2.38 1.96
N TYR A 391 -22.32 2.78 1.69
CA TYR A 391 -23.43 1.86 1.46
C TYR A 391 -24.44 2.40 0.44
N LYS A 392 -25.17 1.50 -0.22
CA LYS A 392 -26.28 1.84 -1.11
C LYS A 392 -27.61 1.83 -0.36
N ASP A 393 -28.27 2.97 -0.36
CA ASP A 393 -29.53 3.25 0.34
C ASP A 393 -30.72 3.06 -0.61
N PHE A 394 -31.55 2.04 -0.34
CA PHE A 394 -32.77 1.74 -1.07
C PHE A 394 -34.03 2.30 -0.39
N SER A 395 -33.91 3.31 0.48
CA SER A 395 -35.06 3.94 1.16
C SER A 395 -35.50 5.29 0.57
N ASN A 396 -34.81 5.77 -0.47
CA ASN A 396 -35.03 7.07 -1.10
C ASN A 396 -34.64 7.03 -2.59
N ASP A 397 -35.64 6.87 -3.47
CA ASP A 397 -35.45 6.83 -4.92
C ASP A 397 -35.25 8.25 -5.55
N ASN A 398 -35.32 9.31 -4.73
CA ASN A 398 -35.26 10.71 -5.17
C ASN A 398 -33.83 11.31 -5.13
N ARG A 399 -32.80 10.52 -4.79
CA ARG A 399 -31.41 11.01 -4.74
C ARG A 399 -30.75 10.97 -6.12
N ARG A 400 -29.93 11.98 -6.42
CA ARG A 400 -29.05 12.00 -7.60
C ARG A 400 -28.04 10.84 -7.60
N GLU A 401 -27.69 10.35 -6.41
CA GLU A 401 -26.84 9.17 -6.22
C GLU A 401 -27.40 8.33 -5.06
N PRO A 402 -27.50 6.99 -5.18
CA PRO A 402 -28.07 6.12 -4.15
C PRO A 402 -27.08 5.77 -3.02
N PHE A 403 -25.86 6.31 -3.03
CA PHE A 403 -24.84 6.01 -2.03
C PHE A 403 -24.84 7.00 -0.86
N VAL A 404 -24.53 6.49 0.32
CA VAL A 404 -24.13 7.27 1.50
C VAL A 404 -22.68 6.93 1.81
N ARG A 405 -21.88 7.95 2.13
CA ARG A 405 -20.45 7.83 2.47
C ARG A 405 -20.20 8.54 3.78
N TYR A 406 -19.67 7.82 4.77
CA TYR A 406 -19.21 8.38 6.03
C TYR A 406 -17.69 8.32 6.10
N ILE A 407 -17.05 9.39 6.58
CA ILE A 407 -15.61 9.37 6.85
C ILE A 407 -15.28 8.45 8.02
N HIS A 408 -14.10 7.84 7.96
CA HIS A 408 -13.49 7.17 9.12
C HIS A 408 -12.99 8.23 10.09
N ARG A 409 -13.42 8.18 11.37
CA ARG A 409 -12.89 9.04 12.43
C ARG A 409 -13.09 8.48 13.84
N TRP A 410 -12.29 8.91 14.79
CA TRP A 410 -12.47 8.61 16.21
C TRP A 410 -13.67 9.34 16.83
N HIS A 411 -14.27 8.73 17.84
CA HIS A 411 -15.33 9.32 18.64
C HIS A 411 -14.77 10.23 19.75
N LEU A 412 -14.54 11.50 19.41
CA LEU A 412 -14.11 12.52 20.35
C LEU A 412 -15.26 13.43 20.80
N GLU A 413 -15.48 13.50 22.10
CA GLU A 413 -16.33 14.50 22.77
C GLU A 413 -15.49 15.36 23.70
N LYS A 414 -15.74 16.68 23.77
CA LYS A 414 -15.07 17.56 24.74
C LYS A 414 -15.49 17.24 26.17
N GLN A 415 -14.56 17.39 27.11
CA GLN A 415 -14.83 17.32 28.55
C GLN A 415 -15.68 18.52 29.01
N ASP A 416 -15.37 19.72 28.53
CA ASP A 416 -16.27 20.89 28.55
C ASP A 416 -16.75 21.21 27.12
N PRO A 417 -18.02 20.91 26.77
CA PRO A 417 -18.60 21.24 25.47
C PRO A 417 -18.70 22.74 25.17
N LYS A 418 -18.60 23.63 26.17
CA LYS A 418 -18.71 25.09 26.00
C LYS A 418 -17.36 25.78 25.79
N ALA A 419 -16.27 25.17 26.24
CA ALA A 419 -14.92 25.71 26.05
C ALA A 419 -14.51 25.68 24.57
N SER A 420 -13.86 26.75 24.11
CA SER A 420 -13.28 26.84 22.77
C SER A 420 -12.20 25.76 22.55
N LEU A 421 -11.40 25.50 23.58
CA LEU A 421 -10.37 24.46 23.65
C LEU A 421 -10.57 23.63 24.93
N SER A 422 -10.70 22.30 24.82
CA SER A 422 -10.94 21.40 25.95
C SER A 422 -10.27 20.04 25.73
N PRO A 423 -9.76 19.35 26.77
CA PRO A 423 -9.45 17.92 26.67
C PRO A 423 -10.67 17.10 26.21
N PRO A 424 -10.47 15.96 25.53
CA PRO A 424 -11.56 15.04 25.26
C PRO A 424 -11.97 14.27 26.53
N LYS A 425 -13.21 13.76 26.58
CA LYS A 425 -13.66 12.83 27.64
C LYS A 425 -12.87 11.51 27.63
N LYS A 426 -12.37 11.13 26.45
CA LYS A 426 -11.51 9.97 26.19
C LYS A 426 -10.48 10.38 25.13
N PRO A 427 -9.18 10.46 25.44
CA PRO A 427 -8.15 10.69 24.43
C PRO A 427 -7.89 9.43 23.61
N ILE A 428 -7.35 9.60 22.40
CA ILE A 428 -6.85 8.51 21.57
C ILE A 428 -5.49 8.11 22.15
N VAL A 429 -5.38 6.91 22.73
CA VAL A 429 -4.14 6.46 23.38
C VAL A 429 -3.41 5.48 22.47
N PHE A 430 -2.19 5.82 22.05
CA PHE A 430 -1.28 4.89 21.36
C PHE A 430 -0.24 4.32 22.31
N TRP A 431 0.07 3.03 22.14
CA TRP A 431 1.10 2.32 22.89
C TRP A 431 2.26 1.95 21.99
N ILE A 432 3.45 2.48 22.30
CA ILE A 432 4.71 2.05 21.69
C ILE A 432 4.99 0.62 22.18
N GLU A 433 5.07 -0.36 21.27
CA GLU A 433 5.32 -1.77 21.59
C GLU A 433 6.68 -1.92 22.34
N ASN A 434 6.80 -2.89 23.23
CA ASN A 434 8.03 -3.08 24.02
C ASN A 434 9.20 -3.66 23.18
N SER A 435 8.90 -4.16 21.98
CA SER A 435 9.86 -4.55 20.93
C SER A 435 10.66 -3.38 20.34
N VAL A 436 10.10 -2.16 20.37
CA VAL A 436 10.64 -0.97 19.70
C VAL A 436 12.01 -0.62 20.29
N PRO A 437 13.09 -0.50 19.48
CA PRO A 437 14.41 -0.12 19.97
C PRO A 437 14.39 1.21 20.73
N VAL A 438 15.09 1.27 21.86
CA VAL A 438 14.97 2.37 22.83
C VAL A 438 15.35 3.71 22.19
N GLU A 439 16.32 3.73 21.27
CA GLU A 439 16.77 4.96 20.59
C GLU A 439 15.73 5.61 19.66
N TYR A 440 14.62 4.92 19.34
CA TYR A 440 13.58 5.41 18.43
C TYR A 440 12.27 5.79 19.14
N ARG A 441 12.12 5.43 20.42
CA ARG A 441 10.87 5.63 21.19
C ARG A 441 10.48 7.11 21.32
N ASP A 442 11.45 8.01 21.25
CA ASP A 442 11.23 9.46 21.38
C ASP A 442 10.81 10.11 20.05
N SER A 443 11.47 9.79 18.93
CA SER A 443 11.02 10.20 17.59
C SER A 443 9.62 9.67 17.25
N ILE A 444 9.31 8.43 17.66
CA ILE A 444 7.97 7.85 17.52
C ILE A 444 6.95 8.69 18.33
N ARG A 445 7.27 9.00 19.59
CA ARG A 445 6.40 9.81 20.45
C ARG A 445 6.15 11.22 19.90
N GLU A 446 7.18 11.86 19.36
CA GLU A 446 7.04 13.15 18.68
C GLU A 446 6.11 13.06 17.47
N GLY A 447 6.29 12.06 16.60
CA GLY A 447 5.47 11.89 15.39
C GLY A 447 3.98 11.75 15.67
N VAL A 448 3.62 11.00 16.72
CA VAL A 448 2.23 10.89 17.18
C VAL A 448 1.72 12.20 17.76
N LEU A 449 2.47 12.83 18.69
CA LEU A 449 2.01 14.02 19.39
C LEU A 449 1.94 15.26 18.48
N MET A 450 2.63 15.27 17.34
CA MET A 450 2.61 16.34 16.34
C MET A 450 1.19 16.70 15.89
N TRP A 451 0.30 15.70 15.80
CA TRP A 451 -1.11 15.86 15.42
C TRP A 451 -1.96 16.61 16.44
N ASN A 452 -1.55 16.73 17.71
CA ASN A 452 -2.30 17.53 18.69
C ASN A 452 -2.43 19.01 18.25
N LYS A 453 -1.49 19.52 17.44
CA LYS A 453 -1.58 20.88 16.87
C LYS A 453 -2.69 21.03 15.82
N ALA A 454 -3.10 19.95 15.17
CA ALA A 454 -4.28 19.93 14.31
C ALA A 454 -5.58 19.81 15.14
N PHE A 455 -5.56 19.00 16.21
CA PHE A 455 -6.69 18.87 17.13
C PHE A 455 -7.02 20.17 17.88
N GLU A 456 -6.03 21.01 18.19
CA GLU A 456 -6.27 22.37 18.70
C GLU A 456 -7.19 23.19 17.79
N LYS A 457 -7.06 23.09 16.45
CA LYS A 457 -7.96 23.76 15.49
C LYS A 457 -9.37 23.17 15.48
N ALA A 458 -9.51 21.87 15.74
CA ALA A 458 -10.82 21.25 16.00
C ALA A 458 -11.38 21.61 17.39
N GLY A 459 -10.62 22.30 18.25
CA GLY A 459 -11.02 22.73 19.58
C GLY A 459 -10.75 21.69 20.69
N PHE A 460 -9.89 20.71 20.42
CA PHE A 460 -9.45 19.70 21.39
C PHE A 460 -8.02 19.97 21.87
N LYS A 461 -7.80 19.91 23.18
CA LYS A 461 -6.45 19.92 23.78
C LYS A 461 -6.03 18.48 24.04
N ASP A 462 -4.76 18.14 23.84
CA ASP A 462 -4.18 16.83 24.18
C ASP A 462 -5.07 15.64 23.74
N ALA A 463 -5.57 15.70 22.50
CA ALA A 463 -6.53 14.74 21.95
C ALA A 463 -5.94 13.34 21.77
N ILE A 464 -4.63 13.27 21.54
CA ILE A 464 -3.84 12.05 21.40
C ILE A 464 -2.82 11.98 22.54
N GLU A 465 -2.77 10.84 23.21
CA GLU A 465 -1.73 10.46 24.17
C GLU A 465 -0.81 9.37 23.60
N VAL A 466 0.44 9.33 24.08
CA VAL A 466 1.38 8.24 23.81
C VAL A 466 1.85 7.64 25.13
N ARG A 467 1.84 6.30 25.20
CA ARG A 467 2.29 5.54 26.37
C ARG A 467 3.29 4.46 25.92
N GLN A 468 4.15 4.03 26.84
CA GLN A 468 5.07 2.91 26.60
C GLN A 468 4.41 1.61 27.06
N MET A 469 4.36 0.59 26.19
CA MET A 469 4.01 -0.77 26.59
C MET A 469 5.05 -1.27 27.59
N PRO A 470 4.67 -1.75 28.79
CA PRO A 470 5.60 -2.33 29.75
C PRO A 470 6.25 -3.61 29.22
N ASP A 471 7.52 -3.84 29.58
CA ASP A 471 8.26 -5.06 29.17
C ASP A 471 7.66 -6.34 29.81
N ASN A 472 6.87 -6.21 30.88
CA ASN A 472 6.12 -7.27 31.54
C ASN A 472 4.61 -7.30 31.20
N ALA A 473 4.18 -6.63 30.13
CA ALA A 473 2.78 -6.59 29.72
C ALA A 473 2.22 -7.98 29.38
N THR A 474 1.03 -8.29 29.89
CA THR A 474 0.35 -9.59 29.70
C THR A 474 -0.77 -9.56 28.65
N TRP A 475 -0.90 -8.45 27.91
CA TRP A 475 -1.84 -8.26 26.80
C TRP A 475 -1.13 -8.41 25.45
N SER A 476 -1.90 -8.71 24.38
CA SER A 476 -1.34 -8.88 23.03
C SER A 476 -1.27 -7.51 22.34
N PRO A 477 -0.26 -7.18 21.53
CA PRO A 477 -0.30 -5.94 20.76
C PRO A 477 -1.50 -5.89 19.80
N ALA A 478 -1.95 -7.03 19.25
CA ALA A 478 -3.17 -7.14 18.44
C ALA A 478 -4.49 -7.27 19.23
N ASP A 479 -4.54 -6.80 20.49
CA ASP A 479 -5.71 -6.82 21.38
C ASP A 479 -6.45 -5.47 21.25
N VAL A 480 -7.64 -5.47 20.62
CA VAL A 480 -8.41 -4.28 20.15
C VAL A 480 -8.82 -3.25 21.22
N ARG A 481 -8.30 -3.38 22.44
CA ARG A 481 -8.43 -2.42 23.54
C ARG A 481 -7.23 -1.45 23.60
N TYR A 482 -6.22 -1.64 22.76
CA TYR A 482 -4.96 -0.88 22.76
C TYR A 482 -4.54 -0.56 21.32
N ASN A 483 -4.57 0.70 20.92
CA ASN A 483 -3.92 1.08 19.65
C ASN A 483 -2.41 0.93 19.81
N THR A 484 -1.74 0.24 18.89
CA THR A 484 -0.31 -0.06 19.01
C THR A 484 0.55 0.54 17.91
N ILE A 485 1.85 0.70 18.22
CA ILE A 485 2.91 1.01 17.26
C ILE A 485 3.94 -0.11 17.38
N ARG A 486 3.91 -1.03 16.42
CA ARG A 486 4.63 -2.31 16.40
C ARG A 486 5.90 -2.24 15.59
N TRP A 487 6.91 -3.00 16.01
CA TRP A 487 8.23 -3.04 15.34
C TRP A 487 8.53 -4.43 14.80
N ILE A 488 8.54 -4.57 13.47
CA ILE A 488 8.76 -5.86 12.80
C ILE A 488 10.13 -5.92 12.14
N ASN A 489 10.58 -7.13 11.82
CA ASN A 489 11.77 -7.39 11.03
C ASN A 489 11.37 -8.37 9.90
N SER A 490 11.91 -8.14 8.71
CA SER A 490 11.71 -9.00 7.53
C SER A 490 13.01 -9.13 6.73
N LEU A 491 13.03 -10.01 5.72
CA LEU A 491 14.13 -10.15 4.78
C LEU A 491 14.03 -9.19 3.57
N ASP A 492 12.81 -8.91 3.13
CA ASP A 492 12.47 -8.21 1.88
C ASP A 492 11.44 -7.08 2.05
N GLY A 493 10.84 -6.94 3.24
CA GLY A 493 9.89 -5.88 3.56
C GLY A 493 10.56 -4.53 3.79
N TYR A 494 9.98 -3.50 3.18
CA TYR A 494 10.30 -2.09 3.40
C TYR A 494 8.96 -1.34 3.40
N SER A 495 8.22 -1.42 4.50
CA SER A 495 6.89 -0.81 4.63
C SER A 495 6.61 -0.39 6.07
N ALA A 496 6.00 0.77 6.24
CA ALA A 496 5.18 1.08 7.39
C ALA A 496 3.72 1.11 6.94
N ARG A 497 2.78 0.88 7.85
CA ARG A 497 1.34 0.94 7.60
C ARG A 497 0.59 1.34 8.87
N GLY A 498 -0.38 2.23 8.74
CA GLY A 498 -1.30 2.64 9.81
C GLY A 498 -2.76 2.17 9.60
N PRO A 499 -3.04 0.85 9.58
CA PRO A 499 -4.39 0.33 9.46
C PRO A 499 -5.25 0.73 10.67
N SER A 500 -6.52 0.99 10.41
CA SER A 500 -7.52 1.26 11.45
C SER A 500 -8.76 0.41 11.25
N ARG A 501 -9.30 -0.14 12.34
CA ARG A 501 -10.50 -0.99 12.32
C ARG A 501 -11.71 -0.12 12.63
N VAL A 502 -12.72 -0.19 11.76
CA VAL A 502 -13.90 0.67 11.83
C VAL A 502 -15.17 -0.10 12.10
N ASN A 503 -16.13 0.55 12.76
CA ASN A 503 -17.52 0.14 12.76
C ASN A 503 -18.08 0.31 11.33
N PRO A 504 -18.34 -0.78 10.58
CA PRO A 504 -18.74 -0.69 9.16
C PRO A 504 -20.16 -0.15 8.99
N LEU A 505 -20.87 0.13 10.08
CA LEU A 505 -22.20 0.73 10.05
C LEU A 505 -22.13 2.26 10.07
N THR A 506 -21.10 2.84 10.71
CA THR A 506 -21.02 4.26 11.08
C THR A 506 -19.75 5.00 10.64
N GLY A 507 -18.64 4.30 10.34
CA GLY A 507 -17.33 4.93 10.15
C GLY A 507 -16.66 5.40 11.45
N GLU A 508 -17.13 4.94 12.62
CA GLU A 508 -16.42 5.13 13.89
C GLU A 508 -15.15 4.25 13.90
N ILE A 509 -13.97 4.86 14.03
CA ILE A 509 -12.72 4.12 14.26
C ILE A 509 -12.74 3.59 15.70
N LEU A 510 -12.37 2.31 15.86
CA LEU A 510 -12.44 1.57 17.12
C LEU A 510 -11.07 1.18 17.65
N ASP A 511 -10.13 0.89 16.75
CA ASP A 511 -8.83 0.27 17.02
C ASP A 511 -7.84 0.60 15.89
N ALA A 512 -6.53 0.61 16.16
CA ALA A 512 -5.49 0.91 15.16
C ALA A 512 -4.12 0.32 15.53
N ASP A 513 -3.55 -0.48 14.61
CA ASP A 513 -2.30 -1.22 14.79
C ASP A 513 -1.24 -0.76 13.78
N ILE A 514 -0.48 0.29 14.11
CA ILE A 514 0.61 0.76 13.24
C ILE A 514 1.73 -0.27 13.21
N ILE A 515 2.21 -0.61 12.01
CA ILE A 515 3.33 -1.53 11.77
C ILE A 515 4.48 -0.71 11.19
N VAL A 516 5.71 -0.89 11.71
CA VAL A 516 6.93 -0.30 11.13
C VAL A 516 7.99 -1.38 10.94
N ASP A 517 8.49 -1.53 9.71
CA ASP A 517 9.60 -2.44 9.43
C ASP A 517 10.97 -1.82 9.76
N ALA A 518 11.74 -2.54 10.58
CA ALA A 518 13.11 -2.19 10.94
C ALA A 518 13.99 -1.90 9.71
N ASN A 519 13.75 -2.56 8.57
CA ASN A 519 14.51 -2.38 7.34
C ASN A 519 14.46 -0.95 6.79
N MET A 520 13.37 -0.21 7.01
CA MET A 520 13.29 1.20 6.60
C MET A 520 14.37 2.04 7.28
N VAL A 521 14.54 1.86 8.59
CA VAL A 521 15.55 2.59 9.38
C VAL A 521 16.94 1.96 9.28
N GLN A 522 17.02 0.62 9.21
CA GLN A 522 18.28 -0.08 8.99
C GLN A 522 18.89 0.29 7.62
N SER A 523 18.08 0.56 6.58
CA SER A 523 18.58 0.97 5.27
C SER A 523 19.48 2.22 5.34
N ILE A 524 19.17 3.16 6.24
CA ILE A 524 19.96 4.38 6.48
C ILE A 524 21.31 4.04 7.13
N LYS A 525 21.29 3.16 8.15
CA LYS A 525 22.50 2.69 8.85
C LYS A 525 23.35 1.72 8.00
N GLN A 526 22.76 0.97 7.07
CA GLN A 526 23.39 -0.08 6.28
C GLN A 526 23.78 0.33 4.84
N ARG A 527 23.17 1.36 4.24
CA ARG A 527 23.66 1.94 2.96
C ARG A 527 24.95 2.76 3.11
N TYR A 528 25.47 2.85 4.34
CA TYR A 528 26.85 3.22 4.63
C TYR A 528 27.83 2.00 4.56
N ARG A 529 27.35 0.76 4.31
CA ARG A 529 28.23 -0.45 4.33
C ARG A 529 27.92 -1.59 3.35
N THR A 530 26.67 -1.94 3.04
CA THR A 530 26.36 -3.30 2.52
C THR A 530 25.24 -3.46 1.50
N LEU A 531 24.45 -2.44 1.18
CA LEU A 531 23.12 -2.66 0.58
C LEU A 531 23.08 -2.79 -0.98
N VAL A 532 23.70 -3.85 -1.51
CA VAL A 532 23.54 -4.30 -2.92
C VAL A 532 23.36 -5.82 -3.11
N GLU A 533 23.31 -6.58 -2.02
CA GLU A 533 23.17 -8.05 -2.02
C GLU A 533 21.84 -8.58 -2.62
N SER A 534 20.85 -7.72 -2.91
CA SER A 534 19.59 -8.05 -3.57
C SER A 534 19.53 -7.70 -5.07
N SER A 535 20.69 -7.47 -5.72
CA SER A 535 20.77 -7.10 -7.15
C SER A 535 20.64 -8.29 -8.12
N GLN A 536 19.47 -8.92 -8.17
CA GLN A 536 19.15 -10.06 -9.07
C GLN A 536 18.55 -9.65 -10.44
N PRO A 537 19.26 -9.98 -11.55
CA PRO A 537 18.68 -10.05 -12.89
C PRO A 537 18.63 -11.50 -13.43
N SER A 538 18.41 -12.49 -12.58
CA SER A 538 18.14 -13.89 -12.98
C SER A 538 16.92 -14.44 -12.25
N GLY A 539 15.76 -14.38 -12.93
CA GLY A 539 14.44 -14.60 -12.34
C GLY A 539 13.70 -13.28 -12.08
N THR A 540 12.39 -13.25 -12.33
CA THR A 540 11.56 -12.04 -12.28
C THR A 540 11.18 -11.64 -10.86
N GLY A 541 12.14 -11.11 -10.10
CA GLY A 541 11.89 -10.51 -8.79
C GLY A 541 11.24 -9.12 -8.91
N LEU A 542 10.16 -8.88 -8.14
CA LEU A 542 9.45 -7.60 -8.11
C LEU A 542 10.39 -6.42 -7.78
N PHE A 543 11.37 -6.65 -6.90
CA PHE A 543 12.34 -5.65 -6.43
C PHE A 543 13.18 -5.02 -7.55
N SER A 544 13.79 -5.83 -8.44
CA SER A 544 14.57 -5.27 -9.56
C SER A 544 13.65 -4.62 -10.60
N GLN A 545 12.45 -5.16 -10.81
CA GLN A 545 11.47 -4.52 -11.69
C GLN A 545 10.95 -3.17 -11.15
N ILE A 546 10.76 -2.98 -9.83
CA ILE A 546 10.39 -1.68 -9.22
C ILE A 546 11.57 -0.69 -9.20
N ALA A 547 12.80 -1.19 -9.03
CA ALA A 547 14.01 -0.36 -9.12
C ALA A 547 14.25 0.13 -10.56
N GLU A 548 14.00 -0.73 -11.55
CA GLU A 548 14.21 -0.47 -12.98
C GLU A 548 12.94 -0.05 -13.73
N ASN A 549 11.80 0.11 -13.06
CA ASN A 549 10.58 0.64 -13.67
C ASN A 549 9.71 1.36 -12.61
N PRO A 550 9.66 2.70 -12.61
CA PRO A 550 8.68 3.45 -11.83
C PRO A 550 7.23 3.00 -12.11
N ASN A 551 6.94 2.58 -13.35
CA ASN A 551 5.60 2.21 -13.78
C ASN A 551 5.17 0.81 -13.27
N LEU A 552 6.01 0.08 -12.52
CA LEU A 552 5.51 -1.06 -11.71
C LEU A 552 4.73 -0.59 -10.48
N CYS A 553 5.06 0.57 -9.91
CA CYS A 553 4.27 1.20 -8.84
C CYS A 553 3.05 1.97 -9.38
N ASN A 554 2.95 2.16 -10.71
CA ASN A 554 1.82 2.76 -11.41
C ASN A 554 1.22 1.72 -12.40
N GLY A 555 0.85 0.55 -11.88
CA GLY A 555 0.67 -0.68 -12.66
C GLY A 555 -0.55 -0.72 -13.61
N LEU A 556 -0.49 0.00 -14.73
CA LEU A 556 -1.55 -0.01 -15.77
C LEU A 556 -1.06 -0.22 -17.22
N GLU A 557 0.23 -0.07 -17.54
CA GLU A 557 0.70 -0.15 -18.95
C GLU A 557 1.08 -1.56 -19.46
N ARG A 558 1.45 -2.50 -18.59
CA ARG A 558 1.97 -3.82 -19.01
C ARG A 558 0.87 -4.87 -19.22
N GLY A 559 0.07 -4.67 -20.26
CA GLY A 559 -0.95 -5.63 -20.72
C GLY A 559 -1.03 -5.82 -22.25
N LYS A 560 -0.03 -5.37 -23.02
CA LYS A 560 -0.09 -5.31 -24.51
C LYS A 560 1.14 -5.86 -25.27
N THR A 561 1.98 -6.66 -24.63
CA THR A 561 3.10 -7.37 -25.30
C THR A 561 3.06 -8.85 -24.98
N GLU A 562 3.04 -9.65 -26.04
CA GLU A 562 2.72 -11.09 -26.06
C GLU A 562 1.26 -11.42 -25.70
N GLY A 563 0.74 -12.52 -26.27
CA GLY A 563 -0.70 -12.73 -26.46
C GLY A 563 -1.38 -13.65 -25.43
N ASN A 564 -2.72 -13.58 -25.39
CA ASN A 564 -3.64 -14.41 -24.59
C ASN A 564 -3.52 -14.31 -23.06
N SER A 565 -4.25 -13.35 -22.47
CA SER A 565 -5.14 -13.64 -21.34
C SER A 565 -6.23 -12.56 -21.21
N GLN A 566 -7.28 -12.82 -20.43
CA GLN A 566 -8.44 -11.93 -20.30
C GLN A 566 -8.18 -10.83 -19.26
N SER A 567 -8.76 -9.65 -19.49
CA SER A 567 -8.71 -8.52 -18.57
C SER A 567 -9.41 -8.84 -17.25
N SER A 568 -8.63 -9.11 -16.20
CA SER A 568 -9.05 -8.95 -14.81
C SER A 568 -8.60 -7.57 -14.32
N THR A 569 -9.55 -6.70 -13.97
CA THR A 569 -9.25 -5.45 -13.26
C THR A 569 -8.56 -5.77 -11.93
N PRO A 570 -7.44 -5.11 -11.56
CA PRO A 570 -6.79 -5.31 -10.28
C PRO A 570 -7.74 -5.08 -9.09
N ASP A 571 -7.52 -5.80 -7.99
CA ASP A 571 -8.23 -5.52 -6.74
C ASP A 571 -7.69 -4.21 -6.14
N PHE A 572 -8.58 -3.28 -5.84
CA PHE A 572 -8.22 -1.97 -5.27
C PHE A 572 -7.54 -2.09 -3.89
N SER A 573 -7.84 -3.16 -3.13
CA SER A 573 -7.17 -3.45 -1.86
C SER A 573 -5.75 -3.99 -2.04
N GLN A 574 -5.47 -4.66 -3.16
CA GLN A 574 -4.13 -5.08 -3.54
C GLN A 574 -3.30 -3.88 -4.03
N LEU A 575 -3.91 -3.01 -4.84
CA LEU A 575 -3.27 -1.78 -5.34
C LEU A 575 -2.71 -0.91 -4.19
N LEU A 576 -3.48 -0.72 -3.12
CA LEU A 576 -3.02 0.02 -1.93
C LEU A 576 -1.84 -0.67 -1.24
N GLN A 577 -1.86 -2.00 -1.07
CA GLN A 577 -0.76 -2.74 -0.45
C GLN A 577 0.52 -2.71 -1.28
N ASP A 578 0.39 -2.72 -2.61
CA ASP A 578 1.51 -2.55 -3.55
C ASP A 578 2.08 -1.11 -3.46
N HIS A 579 1.22 -0.09 -3.32
CA HIS A 579 1.64 1.29 -3.09
C HIS A 579 2.41 1.47 -1.76
N ASP A 580 1.95 0.90 -0.64
CA ASP A 580 2.65 0.98 0.66
C ASP A 580 4.07 0.40 0.61
N LEU A 581 4.24 -0.72 -0.10
CA LEU A 581 5.55 -1.36 -0.29
C LEU A 581 6.44 -0.54 -1.23
N CYS A 582 5.87 -0.04 -2.33
CA CYS A 582 6.55 0.90 -3.23
C CYS A 582 6.98 2.17 -2.48
N TYR A 583 6.15 2.69 -1.58
CA TYR A 583 6.48 3.83 -0.72
C TYR A 583 7.69 3.53 0.14
N GLY A 584 7.63 2.53 1.03
CA GLY A 584 8.72 2.30 1.99
C GLY A 584 10.04 1.90 1.31
N MET A 585 10.01 1.20 0.17
CA MET A 585 11.18 0.96 -0.67
C MET A 585 11.82 2.25 -1.22
N LYS A 586 11.00 3.19 -1.72
CA LYS A 586 11.49 4.47 -2.24
C LYS A 586 11.87 5.43 -1.10
N ALA A 587 11.15 5.42 0.02
CA ALA A 587 11.47 6.14 1.25
C ALA A 587 12.85 5.76 1.78
N ALA A 588 13.10 4.47 2.00
CA ALA A 588 14.41 3.93 2.37
C ALA A 588 15.53 4.34 1.40
N THR A 589 15.20 4.52 0.12
CA THR A 589 16.15 4.95 -0.92
C THR A 589 16.41 6.45 -0.88
N GLN A 590 15.39 7.29 -0.64
CA GLN A 590 15.55 8.73 -0.41
C GLN A 590 16.30 9.00 0.91
N SER A 591 15.98 8.29 1.99
CA SER A 591 16.66 8.47 3.27
C SER A 591 18.14 8.07 3.20
N ALA A 592 18.45 7.01 2.46
CA ALA A 592 19.85 6.65 2.20
C ALA A 592 20.56 7.62 1.25
N MET A 593 19.88 8.16 0.24
CA MET A 593 20.39 9.27 -0.57
C MET A 593 20.71 10.50 0.32
N GLY A 594 19.88 10.74 1.35
CA GLY A 594 20.15 11.70 2.42
C GLY A 594 21.44 11.40 3.18
N ALA A 595 21.64 10.18 3.66
CA ALA A 595 22.87 9.78 4.35
C ALA A 595 24.14 9.88 3.47
N ILE A 596 24.03 9.56 2.17
CA ILE A 596 25.09 9.72 1.18
C ILE A 596 25.42 11.21 0.96
N ALA A 597 24.39 12.06 0.83
CA ALA A 597 24.58 13.51 0.71
C ALA A 597 25.19 14.12 1.98
N LEU A 598 24.78 13.67 3.17
CA LEU A 598 25.39 14.05 4.45
C LEU A 598 26.90 13.76 4.46
N SER A 599 27.33 12.59 3.98
CA SER A 599 28.75 12.23 3.86
C SER A 599 29.50 13.04 2.77
N LEU A 600 28.99 13.06 1.54
CA LEU A 600 29.68 13.63 0.38
C LEU A 600 29.58 15.16 0.28
N VAL A 601 28.43 15.74 0.61
CA VAL A 601 28.17 17.18 0.56
C VAL A 601 28.60 17.86 1.86
N HIS A 602 28.13 17.34 3.00
CA HIS A 602 28.24 18.01 4.31
C HIS A 602 29.38 17.52 5.23
N ASN A 603 30.10 16.45 4.87
CA ASN A 603 31.20 15.83 5.65
C ASN A 603 30.76 15.14 6.96
N VAL A 604 29.50 14.76 7.06
CA VAL A 604 28.90 14.21 8.28
C VAL A 604 29.28 12.74 8.48
N LEU A 605 29.81 12.41 9.66
CA LEU A 605 30.15 11.02 10.01
C LEU A 605 28.89 10.21 10.40
N PRO A 606 28.81 8.90 10.09
CA PRO A 606 27.62 8.07 10.37
C PRO A 606 27.22 7.96 11.85
N ASN A 607 28.19 8.06 12.75
CA ASN A 607 27.96 7.99 14.20
C ASN A 607 27.80 9.38 14.87
N SER A 608 27.80 10.46 14.06
CA SER A 608 27.62 11.83 14.53
C SER A 608 26.22 12.08 15.10
N ASN A 609 26.05 13.19 15.82
CA ASN A 609 24.73 13.61 16.27
C ASN A 609 23.84 14.12 15.11
N GLU A 610 24.43 14.60 14.01
CA GLU A 610 23.68 15.06 12.83
C GLU A 610 23.08 13.90 12.05
N MET A 611 23.78 12.75 11.95
CA MET A 611 23.19 11.52 11.40
C MET A 611 22.10 10.93 12.31
N LYS A 612 22.21 11.09 13.65
CA LYS A 612 21.14 10.71 14.58
C LYS A 612 19.91 11.60 14.42
N GLU A 613 20.11 12.91 14.33
CA GLU A 613 19.04 13.89 14.07
C GLU A 613 18.34 13.59 12.74
N PHE A 614 19.08 13.27 11.69
CA PHE A 614 18.52 12.85 10.40
C PHE A 614 17.59 11.63 10.54
N VAL A 615 18.03 10.59 11.25
CA VAL A 615 17.22 9.38 11.53
C VAL A 615 16.02 9.70 12.43
N HIS A 616 16.18 10.58 13.42
CA HIS A 616 15.10 11.03 14.32
C HIS A 616 14.00 11.77 13.54
N GLN A 617 14.38 12.72 12.67
CA GLN A 617 13.44 13.46 11.82
C GLN A 617 12.71 12.53 10.84
N TYR A 618 13.41 11.55 10.25
CA TYR A 618 12.79 10.55 9.38
C TYR A 618 11.72 9.72 10.11
N ILE A 619 12.06 9.15 11.26
CA ILE A 619 11.12 8.32 12.04
C ILE A 619 9.94 9.16 12.54
N ARG A 620 10.19 10.39 13.00
CA ARG A 620 9.12 11.32 13.41
C ARG A 620 8.15 11.60 12.26
N HIS A 621 8.65 11.88 11.05
CA HIS A 621 7.82 12.11 9.88
C HIS A 621 7.03 10.86 9.48
N LEU A 622 7.69 9.70 9.39
CA LEU A 622 7.07 8.42 9.06
C LEU A 622 5.92 8.09 10.01
N ILE A 623 6.15 8.17 11.33
CA ILE A 623 5.12 7.91 12.33
C ILE A 623 3.99 8.95 12.27
N SER A 624 4.30 10.21 11.97
CA SER A 624 3.27 11.23 11.74
C SER A 624 2.43 10.93 10.50
N HIS A 625 2.98 10.29 9.47
CA HIS A 625 2.26 9.84 8.29
C HIS A 625 1.30 8.69 8.66
N GLU A 626 1.81 7.62 9.27
CA GLU A 626 0.98 6.47 9.69
C GLU A 626 -0.15 6.87 10.65
N ILE A 627 0.13 7.79 11.58
CA ILE A 627 -0.91 8.29 12.49
C ILE A 627 -2.02 9.01 11.72
N GLY A 628 -1.72 9.74 10.64
CA GLY A 628 -2.74 10.38 9.82
C GLY A 628 -3.74 9.37 9.23
N HIS A 629 -3.27 8.21 8.77
CA HIS A 629 -4.16 7.10 8.37
C HIS A 629 -5.02 6.60 9.53
N THR A 630 -4.44 6.41 10.72
CA THR A 630 -5.21 6.03 11.91
C THR A 630 -6.19 7.10 12.40
N LEU A 631 -6.03 8.36 11.98
CA LEU A 631 -7.00 9.45 12.20
C LEU A 631 -8.09 9.50 11.11
N GLY A 632 -7.99 8.65 10.09
CA GLY A 632 -8.93 8.47 9.00
C GLY A 632 -8.51 9.09 7.65
N LEU A 633 -7.30 9.66 7.54
CA LEU A 633 -6.87 10.41 6.36
C LEU A 633 -6.28 9.53 5.25
N ARG A 634 -6.57 9.87 3.98
CA ARG A 634 -5.87 9.35 2.80
C ARG A 634 -4.57 10.12 2.55
N HIS A 635 -3.73 9.59 1.65
CA HIS A 635 -2.61 10.33 1.07
C HIS A 635 -3.05 11.66 0.43
N ASN A 636 -2.19 12.67 0.44
CA ASN A 636 -2.39 13.93 -0.27
C ASN A 636 -1.12 14.36 -1.03
N PHE A 637 -1.05 14.03 -2.32
CA PHE A 637 0.11 14.29 -3.19
C PHE A 637 0.22 15.75 -3.69
N HIS A 638 -0.57 16.67 -3.12
CA HIS A 638 -0.34 18.12 -3.22
C HIS A 638 0.41 18.69 -1.99
N GLY A 639 0.81 17.83 -1.03
CA GLY A 639 1.54 18.18 0.19
C GLY A 639 2.85 18.94 -0.06
N SER A 640 3.66 18.44 -0.99
CA SER A 640 4.97 18.94 -1.39
C SER A 640 4.96 20.40 -1.90
N THR A 641 3.82 20.86 -2.41
CA THR A 641 3.71 22.11 -3.19
C THR A 641 3.69 23.40 -2.35
N LEU A 642 3.72 23.31 -1.02
CA LEU A 642 3.48 24.44 -0.10
C LEU A 642 4.55 25.55 -0.11
N LEU A 643 5.80 25.18 -0.33
CA LEU A 643 6.98 26.05 -0.19
C LEU A 643 7.71 26.20 -1.52
N LYS A 644 8.31 27.37 -1.75
CA LYS A 644 9.27 27.59 -2.84
C LYS A 644 10.65 27.04 -2.47
N PRO A 645 11.54 26.79 -3.44
CA PRO A 645 12.87 26.21 -3.17
C PRO A 645 13.72 27.04 -2.19
N GLU A 646 13.50 28.35 -2.14
CA GLU A 646 14.20 29.27 -1.24
C GLU A 646 13.71 29.20 0.22
N GLU A 647 12.50 28.69 0.44
CA GLU A 647 11.85 28.61 1.76
C GLU A 647 12.16 27.29 2.49
N LEU A 648 12.38 26.19 1.74
CA LEU A 648 12.58 24.82 2.25
C LEU A 648 13.66 24.71 3.33
N ASN A 649 14.75 25.47 3.18
CA ASN A 649 15.90 25.42 4.08
C ASN A 649 15.89 26.55 5.14
N ASN A 650 14.81 27.33 5.21
CA ASN A 650 14.60 28.31 6.26
C ASN A 650 13.81 27.68 7.43
N THR A 651 14.50 27.43 8.56
CA THR A 651 13.90 26.84 9.77
C THR A 651 12.78 27.69 10.36
N ASP A 652 12.80 29.01 10.16
CA ASP A 652 11.82 29.91 10.75
C ASP A 652 10.50 29.87 9.97
N ILE A 653 10.55 29.52 8.68
CA ILE A 653 9.37 29.27 7.84
C ILE A 653 8.83 27.85 8.08
N THR A 654 9.69 26.84 7.94
CA THR A 654 9.30 25.42 8.01
C THR A 654 8.68 25.03 9.36
N ARG A 655 9.14 25.61 10.48
CA ARG A 655 8.58 25.36 11.82
C ARG A 655 7.24 26.05 12.09
N ILE A 656 6.94 27.15 11.40
CA ILE A 656 5.72 27.93 11.60
C ILE A 656 4.63 27.53 10.60
N LYS A 657 4.97 27.53 9.31
CA LYS A 657 4.05 27.22 8.20
C LYS A 657 3.90 25.70 7.99
N GLY A 658 4.96 24.95 8.27
CA GLY A 658 5.14 23.58 7.79
C GLY A 658 6.06 23.55 6.56
N MET A 659 6.81 22.46 6.39
CA MET A 659 7.57 22.18 5.17
C MET A 659 6.65 21.77 4.01
N VAL A 660 5.53 21.14 4.35
CA VAL A 660 4.52 20.54 3.46
C VAL A 660 3.12 21.01 3.87
N SER A 661 2.16 21.03 2.93
CA SER A 661 0.75 21.35 3.24
C SER A 661 0.10 20.21 4.03
N SER A 662 0.45 18.96 3.70
CA SER A 662 0.07 17.75 4.42
C SER A 662 1.28 16.85 4.65
N VAL A 663 1.36 16.22 5.83
CA VAL A 663 2.32 15.13 6.08
C VAL A 663 1.94 13.82 5.39
N MET A 664 0.73 13.73 4.82
CA MET A 664 0.20 12.57 4.08
C MET A 664 0.77 12.45 2.65
N ASP A 665 1.93 13.05 2.40
CA ASP A 665 2.60 13.06 1.09
C ASP A 665 3.93 12.29 1.14
N TYR A 666 4.36 11.76 0.00
CA TYR A 666 5.56 10.96 -0.18
C TYR A 666 6.76 11.84 -0.54
N VAL A 667 7.21 12.66 0.41
CA VAL A 667 8.27 13.64 0.16
C VAL A 667 9.70 13.05 0.25
N PRO A 668 10.63 13.49 -0.61
CA PRO A 668 12.03 13.13 -0.55
C PRO A 668 12.71 13.80 0.66
N VAL A 669 13.98 13.44 0.89
CA VAL A 669 14.84 14.20 1.81
C VAL A 669 15.06 15.62 1.28
N ASN A 670 14.87 16.64 2.13
CA ASN A 670 15.28 18.01 1.79
C ASN A 670 16.80 18.13 1.84
N LEU A 671 17.43 18.22 0.67
CA LEU A 671 18.85 18.51 0.50
C LEU A 671 19.06 19.93 -0.03
N ALA A 672 19.75 20.76 0.75
CA ALA A 672 20.11 22.12 0.37
C ALA A 672 21.01 22.14 -0.89
N PRO A 673 20.83 23.13 -1.80
CA PRO A 673 21.77 23.37 -2.90
C PRO A 673 23.17 23.75 -2.38
N GLU A 674 24.23 23.53 -3.18
CA GLU A 674 25.59 23.96 -2.80
C GLU A 674 25.64 25.47 -2.48
N GLY A 675 26.30 25.82 -1.37
CA GLY A 675 26.35 27.18 -0.83
C GLY A 675 25.16 27.60 0.04
N VAL A 676 24.06 26.83 0.06
CA VAL A 676 22.92 27.06 0.96
C VAL A 676 23.13 26.31 2.28
N LYS A 677 22.77 26.95 3.41
CA LYS A 677 22.78 26.27 4.72
C LYS A 677 21.67 25.22 4.76
N GLN A 678 22.01 24.00 5.17
CA GLN A 678 21.05 22.91 5.37
C GLN A 678 20.01 23.26 6.44
N GLY A 679 18.73 23.07 6.10
CA GLY A 679 17.59 23.15 7.02
C GLY A 679 17.17 21.78 7.55
N GLU A 680 15.93 21.64 7.97
CA GLU A 680 15.36 20.36 8.39
C GLU A 680 15.26 19.39 7.19
N TYR A 681 15.51 18.10 7.41
CA TYR A 681 15.57 17.08 6.36
C TYR A 681 14.18 16.52 6.02
N TYR A 682 13.28 16.52 7.01
CA TYR A 682 11.90 16.05 6.92
C TYR A 682 10.99 16.94 7.78
N PRO A 683 9.66 16.97 7.53
CA PRO A 683 8.72 17.82 8.26
C PRO A 683 8.84 17.74 9.80
N GLY A 684 8.80 18.90 10.46
CA GLY A 684 8.80 19.05 11.92
C GLY A 684 7.46 19.43 12.55
N VAL A 685 6.45 19.75 11.74
CA VAL A 685 5.07 20.06 12.17
C VAL A 685 4.08 19.59 11.10
N VAL A 686 2.85 19.22 11.51
CA VAL A 686 1.73 19.00 10.59
C VAL A 686 1.38 20.30 9.84
N GLY A 687 1.01 20.20 8.57
CA GLY A 687 0.81 21.34 7.68
C GLY A 687 -0.57 21.99 7.75
N PRO A 688 -0.84 23.05 6.96
CA PRO A 688 -2.14 23.70 6.84
C PRO A 688 -3.28 22.75 6.40
N TYR A 689 -3.04 21.85 5.44
CA TYR A 689 -4.02 20.85 4.99
C TYR A 689 -4.40 19.92 6.13
N ASP A 690 -3.41 19.37 6.85
CA ASP A 690 -3.64 18.47 7.99
C ASP A 690 -4.54 19.12 9.05
N LYS A 691 -4.26 20.39 9.37
CA LYS A 691 -5.03 21.20 10.32
C LYS A 691 -6.47 21.47 9.83
N TRP A 692 -6.68 21.61 8.53
CA TRP A 692 -7.99 21.82 7.89
C TRP A 692 -8.80 20.53 7.74
N ALA A 693 -8.15 19.41 7.38
CA ALA A 693 -8.76 18.09 7.31
C ALA A 693 -9.20 17.61 8.69
N ILE A 694 -8.41 17.83 9.75
CA ILE A 694 -8.81 17.54 11.14
C ILE A 694 -9.90 18.51 11.63
N GLU A 695 -9.89 19.79 11.22
CA GLU A 695 -11.03 20.69 11.43
C GLU A 695 -12.31 20.13 10.78
N TYR A 696 -12.25 19.64 9.53
CA TYR A 696 -13.39 18.99 8.88
C TYR A 696 -13.85 17.72 9.60
N GLY A 697 -12.94 16.82 9.99
CA GLY A 697 -13.30 15.53 10.58
C GLY A 697 -13.79 15.62 12.03
N TYR A 698 -13.21 16.51 12.83
CA TYR A 698 -13.34 16.46 14.28
C TYR A 698 -13.98 17.69 14.93
N LYS A 699 -13.98 18.86 14.29
CA LYS A 699 -14.55 20.08 14.92
C LYS A 699 -16.04 19.88 15.25
N PRO A 700 -16.48 20.11 16.50
CA PRO A 700 -17.90 19.99 16.86
C PRO A 700 -18.74 21.05 16.16
N SER A 701 -19.82 20.61 15.51
CA SER A 701 -20.78 21.46 14.80
C SER A 701 -21.93 21.95 15.71
N GLY A 702 -22.15 21.27 16.84
CA GLY A 702 -23.36 21.42 17.66
C GLY A 702 -24.62 20.78 17.05
N ALA A 703 -24.52 20.14 15.87
CA ALA A 703 -25.65 19.49 15.23
C ALA A 703 -26.01 18.16 15.92
N THR A 704 -27.29 17.86 16.00
CA THR A 704 -27.80 16.58 16.54
C THR A 704 -27.78 15.44 15.53
N ASN A 705 -27.44 15.70 14.27
CA ASN A 705 -27.41 14.72 13.19
C ASN A 705 -26.59 15.18 11.97
N PHE A 706 -26.27 14.22 11.09
CA PHE A 706 -25.35 14.40 9.95
C PHE A 706 -25.86 15.27 8.79
N VAL A 707 -27.17 15.55 8.69
CA VAL A 707 -27.72 16.45 7.64
C VAL A 707 -27.84 17.89 8.15
N ALA A 708 -28.18 18.09 9.42
CA ALA A 708 -28.05 19.40 10.07
C ALA A 708 -26.59 19.87 10.08
N GLU A 709 -25.65 18.93 10.25
CA GLU A 709 -24.21 19.19 10.16
C GLU A 709 -23.73 19.54 8.73
N LYS A 710 -24.43 19.11 7.67
CA LYS A 710 -23.94 19.24 6.28
C LYS A 710 -23.54 20.67 5.90
N ARG A 711 -24.35 21.68 6.24
CA ARG A 711 -24.04 23.09 5.89
C ARG A 711 -22.77 23.61 6.56
N PHE A 712 -22.45 23.12 7.77
CA PHE A 712 -21.22 23.45 8.48
C PHE A 712 -20.00 22.78 7.82
N LEU A 713 -20.15 21.56 7.31
CA LEU A 713 -19.11 20.86 6.55
C LEU A 713 -18.84 21.53 5.20
N GLU A 714 -19.89 21.94 4.47
CA GLU A 714 -19.78 22.69 3.21
C GLU A 714 -19.02 24.03 3.41
N GLN A 715 -19.20 24.70 4.55
CA GLN A 715 -18.46 25.91 4.92
C GLN A 715 -16.97 25.67 5.26
N ILE A 716 -16.58 24.43 5.59
CA ILE A 716 -15.17 24.07 5.76
C ILE A 716 -14.58 23.66 4.40
N ALA A 717 -15.26 22.78 3.66
CA ALA A 717 -14.80 22.20 2.39
C ALA A 717 -14.72 23.22 1.22
N SER A 718 -15.54 24.27 1.24
CA SER A 718 -15.50 25.36 0.24
C SER A 718 -14.20 26.18 0.22
N LYS A 719 -13.28 25.95 1.17
CA LYS A 719 -11.91 26.49 1.14
C LYS A 719 -10.93 25.75 0.23
N SER A 720 -11.32 24.60 -0.33
CA SER A 720 -10.49 23.81 -1.26
C SER A 720 -9.88 24.55 -2.48
N PRO A 721 -10.34 25.75 -2.91
CA PRO A 721 -9.62 26.52 -3.93
C PRO A 721 -8.34 27.22 -3.43
N GLU A 722 -8.14 27.34 -2.11
CA GLU A 722 -6.92 27.88 -1.51
C GLU A 722 -5.77 26.86 -1.70
N SER A 723 -4.59 27.30 -2.17
CA SER A 723 -3.51 26.39 -2.57
C SER A 723 -2.93 25.56 -1.42
N GLU A 724 -3.06 26.01 -0.18
CA GLU A 724 -2.65 25.26 1.02
C GLU A 724 -3.66 24.18 1.46
N TYR A 725 -4.83 24.12 0.81
CA TYR A 725 -5.90 23.13 1.02
C TYR A 725 -6.16 22.26 -0.22
N ALA A 726 -5.23 22.27 -1.20
CA ALA A 726 -5.32 21.41 -2.38
C ALA A 726 -5.22 19.93 -1.99
N TYR A 727 -5.99 19.07 -2.68
CA TYR A 727 -6.05 17.62 -2.45
C TYR A 727 -5.85 16.81 -3.74
N ALA A 728 -4.89 15.89 -3.73
CA ALA A 728 -4.69 14.86 -4.76
C ALA A 728 -4.55 13.47 -4.11
N THR A 729 -5.37 12.51 -4.56
CA THR A 729 -5.48 11.15 -3.99
C THR A 729 -4.59 10.15 -4.73
N ASP A 730 -4.48 8.91 -4.24
CA ASP A 730 -3.73 7.79 -4.85
C ASP A 730 -4.00 7.62 -6.35
N GLU A 731 -5.25 7.85 -6.75
CA GLU A 731 -5.75 7.72 -8.12
C GLU A 731 -5.37 8.89 -9.04
N ASP A 732 -4.87 10.02 -8.51
CA ASP A 732 -4.58 11.25 -9.26
C ASP A 732 -3.14 11.33 -9.81
N ILE A 733 -2.21 10.50 -9.30
CA ILE A 733 -0.75 10.56 -9.60
C ILE A 733 -0.36 10.12 -11.02
N LEU A 734 -1.35 9.81 -11.86
CA LEU A 734 -1.18 9.14 -13.16
C LEU A 734 -0.92 10.14 -14.31
N ASP A 735 0.31 10.67 -14.36
CA ASP A 735 0.91 11.51 -15.43
C ASP A 735 0.17 12.81 -15.83
N LEU A 736 -0.97 13.14 -15.22
CA LEU A 736 -1.78 14.28 -15.64
C LEU A 736 -1.32 15.60 -15.02
N ASP A 737 -1.27 15.68 -13.68
CA ASP A 737 -0.94 16.89 -12.93
C ASP A 737 0.50 16.81 -12.38
N PRO A 738 1.46 17.62 -12.87
CA PRO A 738 2.82 17.60 -12.35
C PRO A 738 2.94 18.13 -10.90
N GLY A 739 1.89 18.73 -10.34
CA GLY A 739 1.80 19.08 -8.92
C GLY A 739 1.21 17.98 -8.03
N ALA A 740 0.81 16.84 -8.59
CA ALA A 740 0.33 15.66 -7.87
C ALA A 740 1.33 14.49 -8.03
N SER A 741 2.54 14.69 -7.54
CA SER A 741 3.71 13.87 -7.90
C SER A 741 4.31 13.15 -6.70
N LEU A 742 4.75 11.90 -6.89
CA LEU A 742 5.52 11.21 -5.84
C LEU A 742 6.98 11.71 -5.83
N TRP A 743 7.52 11.95 -4.64
CA TRP A 743 8.93 12.28 -4.40
C TRP A 743 9.41 13.64 -4.93
N ASP A 744 8.53 14.65 -5.00
CA ASP A 744 8.90 16.05 -5.15
C ASP A 744 8.78 16.85 -3.84
N LEU A 745 9.30 18.09 -3.82
CA LEU A 745 9.31 18.94 -2.61
C LEU A 745 9.39 20.43 -2.95
N SER A 746 8.47 20.97 -3.76
CA SER A 746 8.39 22.42 -4.02
C SER A 746 7.15 22.82 -4.83
N GLY A 747 6.59 24.00 -4.57
CA GLY A 747 5.65 24.69 -5.48
C GLY A 747 6.28 25.15 -6.82
N ASP A 748 7.61 25.03 -6.93
CA ASP A 748 8.38 25.09 -8.17
C ASP A 748 9.32 23.87 -8.28
N VAL A 749 8.74 22.75 -8.73
CA VAL A 749 9.42 21.47 -8.94
C VAL A 749 10.52 21.57 -10.00
N LEU A 750 10.38 22.43 -11.01
CA LEU A 750 11.39 22.60 -12.07
C LEU A 750 12.68 23.20 -11.53
N ARG A 751 12.58 24.22 -10.67
CA ARG A 751 13.75 24.81 -10.00
C ARG A 751 14.31 23.91 -8.89
N TYR A 752 13.45 23.24 -8.12
CA TYR A 752 13.86 22.27 -7.12
C TYR A 752 14.66 21.12 -7.76
N SER A 753 14.06 20.43 -8.74
CA SER A 753 14.64 19.26 -9.39
C SER A 753 15.96 19.58 -10.08
N GLN A 754 16.10 20.78 -10.68
CA GLN A 754 17.38 21.22 -11.24
C GLN A 754 18.46 21.28 -10.15
N SER A 755 18.13 21.87 -8.99
CA SER A 755 19.07 22.00 -7.86
C SER A 755 19.46 20.63 -7.28
N GLN A 756 18.53 19.67 -7.22
CA GLN A 756 18.80 18.29 -6.82
C GLN A 756 19.70 17.56 -7.84
N MET A 757 19.51 17.79 -9.14
CA MET A 757 20.37 17.24 -10.21
C MET A 757 21.78 17.87 -10.24
N ASP A 758 21.90 19.16 -9.92
CA ASP A 758 23.18 19.82 -9.71
C ASP A 758 23.89 19.25 -8.45
N ASN A 759 23.16 18.99 -7.36
CA ASN A 759 23.67 18.29 -6.17
C ASN A 759 24.18 16.87 -6.49
N ALA A 760 23.46 16.10 -7.32
CA ALA A 760 23.91 14.77 -7.76
C ALA A 760 25.21 14.83 -8.58
N ARG A 761 25.37 15.85 -9.44
CA ARG A 761 26.62 16.09 -10.18
C ARG A 761 27.79 16.42 -9.25
N MET A 762 27.56 17.25 -8.22
CA MET A 762 28.53 17.48 -7.14
C MET A 762 28.91 16.18 -6.42
N MET A 763 27.94 15.30 -6.10
CA MET A 763 28.21 14.05 -5.39
C MET A 763 29.05 13.07 -6.22
N TRP A 764 28.76 12.88 -7.51
CA TRP A 764 29.64 12.12 -8.41
C TRP A 764 31.05 12.69 -8.44
N GLY A 765 31.19 14.01 -8.58
CA GLY A 765 32.49 14.71 -8.58
C GLY A 765 33.26 14.69 -7.26
N ARG A 766 32.70 14.12 -6.19
CA ARG A 766 33.34 13.91 -4.88
C ARG A 766 33.51 12.43 -4.51
N LEU A 767 32.91 11.50 -5.26
CA LEU A 767 32.81 10.09 -4.92
C LEU A 767 34.18 9.39 -5.00
N ASP A 768 34.88 9.58 -6.12
CA ASP A 768 36.24 9.10 -6.42
C ASP A 768 37.34 9.63 -5.48
N LYS A 769 37.04 10.73 -4.75
CA LYS A 769 37.97 11.42 -3.84
C LYS A 769 37.73 11.09 -2.36
N ARG A 770 36.70 10.30 -2.06
CA ARG A 770 36.25 10.02 -0.67
C ARG A 770 36.01 8.55 -0.39
N TYR A 771 35.64 7.77 -1.41
CA TYR A 771 35.32 6.35 -1.29
C TYR A 771 36.14 5.52 -2.30
N PRO A 772 36.37 4.22 -2.02
CA PRO A 772 36.16 3.55 -0.73
C PRO A 772 37.12 4.11 0.35
N LEU A 773 36.77 4.00 1.64
CA LEU A 773 37.71 4.36 2.69
C LEU A 773 38.84 3.33 2.77
N ARG A 774 39.93 3.65 3.49
CA ARG A 774 41.09 2.76 3.60
C ARG A 774 40.74 1.44 4.31
N GLY A 775 40.53 0.40 3.51
CA GLY A 775 40.19 -0.97 3.97
C GLY A 775 38.81 -1.44 3.52
N ASP A 776 37.98 -0.53 2.98
CA ASP A 776 36.65 -0.86 2.46
C ASP A 776 36.73 -1.42 1.02
N SER A 777 35.64 -2.04 0.58
CA SER A 777 35.54 -2.73 -0.70
C SER A 777 35.06 -1.81 -1.82
N TYR A 778 35.60 -1.99 -3.03
CA TYR A 778 35.11 -1.29 -4.23
C TYR A 778 33.66 -1.63 -4.61
N GLU A 779 33.06 -2.68 -4.02
CA GLU A 779 31.65 -2.99 -4.26
C GLU A 779 30.71 -1.85 -3.81
N GLU A 780 31.08 -1.08 -2.77
CA GLU A 780 30.32 0.07 -2.29
C GLU A 780 30.21 1.18 -3.35
N MET A 781 31.27 1.39 -4.15
CA MET A 781 31.29 2.41 -5.21
C MET A 781 30.19 2.22 -6.24
N ARG A 782 29.91 0.96 -6.61
CA ARG A 782 28.80 0.61 -7.53
C ARG A 782 27.43 0.92 -6.91
N VAL A 783 27.28 0.77 -5.60
CA VAL A 783 26.05 1.11 -4.85
C VAL A 783 25.82 2.63 -4.84
N LEU A 784 26.85 3.37 -4.44
CA LEU A 784 26.79 4.83 -4.31
C LEU A 784 26.53 5.47 -5.68
N PHE A 785 27.26 5.05 -6.72
CA PHE A 785 27.08 5.53 -8.08
C PHE A 785 25.66 5.28 -8.61
N ASN A 786 25.13 4.07 -8.43
CA ASN A 786 23.76 3.71 -8.86
C ASN A 786 22.68 4.46 -8.09
N THR A 787 22.91 4.74 -6.80
CA THR A 787 21.96 5.49 -5.96
C THR A 787 21.88 6.94 -6.41
N ILE A 788 23.02 7.61 -6.61
CA ILE A 788 23.09 8.99 -7.13
C ILE A 788 22.49 9.06 -8.55
N LEU A 789 22.76 8.07 -9.41
CA LEU A 789 22.19 7.98 -10.76
C LEU A 789 20.66 7.83 -10.75
N SER A 790 20.13 7.01 -9.85
CA SER A 790 18.68 6.85 -9.70
C SER A 790 18.01 8.14 -9.24
N TYR A 791 18.60 8.82 -8.24
CA TYR A 791 18.12 10.12 -7.74
C TYR A 791 18.21 11.24 -8.80
N TYR A 792 19.28 11.31 -9.59
CA TYR A 792 19.40 12.24 -10.72
C TYR A 792 18.25 12.07 -11.72
N PHE A 793 17.98 10.82 -12.13
CA PHE A 793 16.93 10.54 -13.11
C PHE A 793 15.50 10.59 -12.53
N SER A 794 15.28 10.36 -11.24
CA SER A 794 14.00 10.66 -10.58
C SER A 794 13.64 12.14 -10.73
N ASN A 795 14.59 13.04 -10.47
CA ASN A 795 14.39 14.48 -10.65
C ASN A 795 14.19 14.87 -12.13
N ALA A 796 14.83 14.17 -13.07
CA ALA A 796 14.58 14.36 -14.50
C ALA A 796 13.17 13.93 -14.94
N ASN A 797 12.63 12.84 -14.37
CA ASN A 797 11.30 12.35 -14.67
C ASN A 797 10.21 13.33 -14.21
N LEU A 798 10.38 13.95 -13.02
CA LEU A 798 9.48 15.00 -12.51
C LEU A 798 9.34 16.19 -13.48
N MET A 799 10.44 16.60 -14.13
CA MET A 799 10.39 17.65 -15.16
C MET A 799 9.55 17.23 -16.38
N SER A 800 9.50 15.94 -16.73
CA SER A 800 8.80 15.47 -17.92
C SER A 800 7.28 15.55 -17.82
N GLN A 801 6.70 15.43 -16.61
CA GLN A 801 5.25 15.54 -16.37
C GLN A 801 4.68 16.93 -16.70
N TYR A 802 5.52 17.97 -16.77
CA TYR A 802 5.11 19.29 -17.21
C TYR A 802 4.72 19.32 -18.70
N ILE A 803 5.23 18.39 -19.52
CA ILE A 803 5.03 18.37 -20.97
C ILE A 803 3.67 17.76 -21.30
N GLY A 804 2.78 18.60 -21.84
CA GLY A 804 1.37 18.25 -22.00
C GLY A 804 0.62 18.06 -20.67
N GLY A 805 1.19 18.47 -19.53
CA GLY A 805 0.54 18.35 -18.22
C GLY A 805 -0.67 19.28 -18.07
N GLN A 806 -1.60 18.92 -17.19
CA GLN A 806 -2.77 19.73 -16.83
C GLN A 806 -3.04 19.60 -15.34
N SER A 807 -3.13 20.71 -14.61
CA SER A 807 -3.48 20.66 -13.19
C SER A 807 -4.94 20.25 -13.02
N PHE A 808 -5.22 19.36 -12.07
CA PHE A 808 -6.55 18.88 -11.71
C PHE A 808 -7.07 19.61 -10.46
N SER A 809 -8.40 19.66 -10.27
CA SER A 809 -9.01 20.28 -9.10
C SER A 809 -10.42 19.76 -8.82
N ARG A 810 -10.70 19.51 -7.55
CA ARG A 810 -11.97 18.95 -7.06
C ARG A 810 -12.98 20.01 -6.61
N ASN A 811 -12.76 21.28 -6.95
CA ASN A 811 -13.63 22.37 -6.48
C ASN A 811 -15.05 22.24 -7.05
N HIS A 812 -16.06 22.55 -6.23
CA HIS A 812 -17.46 22.46 -6.63
C HIS A 812 -17.90 23.76 -7.32
N ALA A 813 -18.90 23.64 -8.20
CA ALA A 813 -19.46 24.80 -8.90
C ALA A 813 -20.13 25.76 -7.90
N GLY A 814 -19.52 26.93 -7.71
CA GLY A 814 -19.94 27.94 -6.73
C GLY A 814 -19.02 28.10 -5.51
N ASP A 815 -17.93 27.32 -5.40
CA ASP A 815 -16.93 27.52 -4.36
C ASP A 815 -16.25 28.91 -4.49
N PRO A 816 -16.04 29.66 -3.38
CA PRO A 816 -15.35 30.96 -3.42
C PRO A 816 -13.93 30.82 -3.98
N ASN A 817 -13.59 31.63 -4.98
CA ASN A 817 -12.33 31.53 -5.74
C ASN A 817 -12.12 30.19 -6.50
N GLY A 818 -13.18 29.40 -6.69
CA GLY A 818 -13.13 28.12 -7.41
C GLY A 818 -12.53 28.23 -8.82
N ARG A 819 -11.61 27.32 -9.15
CA ARG A 819 -11.00 27.15 -10.48
C ARG A 819 -11.72 26.04 -11.27
N LEU A 820 -11.55 26.04 -12.60
CA LEU A 820 -12.04 24.94 -13.44
C LEU A 820 -11.37 23.62 -13.03
N PRO A 821 -12.04 22.45 -13.16
CA PRO A 821 -11.45 21.17 -12.78
C PRO A 821 -10.16 20.81 -13.50
N PHE A 822 -9.98 21.26 -14.75
CA PHE A 822 -8.74 21.08 -15.50
C PHE A 822 -8.20 22.42 -15.97
N LYS A 823 -6.88 22.61 -15.88
CA LYS A 823 -6.16 23.76 -16.44
C LYS A 823 -4.79 23.32 -16.98
N PRO A 824 -4.49 23.47 -18.27
CA PRO A 824 -3.18 23.14 -18.83
C PRO A 824 -2.01 23.85 -18.15
N VAL A 825 -0.86 23.17 -18.08
CA VAL A 825 0.41 23.74 -17.64
C VAL A 825 0.79 24.89 -18.59
N PRO A 826 1.12 26.10 -18.09
CA PRO A 826 1.47 27.23 -18.95
C PRO A 826 2.64 26.91 -19.89
N LEU A 827 2.53 27.29 -21.16
CA LEU A 827 3.53 27.06 -22.22
C LEU A 827 4.97 27.36 -21.77
N GLU A 828 5.21 28.49 -21.10
CA GLU A 828 6.55 28.86 -20.64
C GLU A 828 7.14 27.89 -19.60
N LYS A 829 6.31 27.24 -18.76
CA LYS A 829 6.78 26.14 -17.89
C LYS A 829 7.09 24.87 -18.69
N GLN A 830 6.36 24.60 -19.78
CA GLN A 830 6.64 23.45 -20.65
C GLN A 830 7.95 23.67 -21.43
N ARG A 831 8.19 24.89 -21.92
CA ARG A 831 9.46 25.30 -22.57
C ARG A 831 10.65 25.25 -21.63
N ASP A 832 10.50 25.73 -20.41
CA ASP A 832 11.53 25.62 -19.37
C ASP A 832 11.85 24.15 -19.03
N ALA A 833 10.82 23.31 -18.89
CA ALA A 833 11.00 21.87 -18.69
C ALA A 833 11.72 21.18 -19.88
N LEU A 834 11.32 21.45 -21.13
CA LEU A 834 12.03 20.94 -22.32
C LEU A 834 13.49 21.42 -22.36
N THR A 835 13.74 22.70 -22.04
CA THR A 835 15.09 23.29 -22.00
C THR A 835 15.96 22.61 -20.93
N LYS A 836 15.41 22.38 -19.73
CA LYS A 836 16.10 21.66 -18.66
C LYS A 836 16.36 20.20 -19.03
N ILE A 837 15.38 19.47 -19.57
CA ILE A 837 15.56 18.08 -20.02
C ILE A 837 16.62 18.01 -21.14
N GLY A 838 16.56 18.94 -22.11
CA GLY A 838 17.55 19.05 -23.18
C GLY A 838 18.97 19.26 -22.65
N LYS A 839 19.16 20.12 -21.64
CA LYS A 839 20.46 20.39 -20.99
C LYS A 839 20.96 19.24 -20.10
N TYR A 840 20.07 18.63 -19.30
CA TYR A 840 20.47 17.69 -18.24
C TYR A 840 20.35 16.21 -18.61
N VAL A 841 19.53 15.86 -19.59
CA VAL A 841 19.29 14.47 -20.01
C VAL A 841 19.82 14.20 -21.41
N PHE A 842 19.64 15.16 -22.34
CA PHE A 842 19.92 14.95 -23.76
C PHE A 842 21.12 15.74 -24.31
N ALA A 843 21.86 16.50 -23.52
CA ALA A 843 23.04 17.21 -24.02
C ALA A 843 24.22 16.26 -24.27
N ALA A 844 25.11 16.61 -25.20
CA ALA A 844 26.29 15.80 -25.55
C ALA A 844 27.30 15.68 -24.39
N ASP A 845 27.31 16.68 -23.52
CA ASP A 845 28.09 16.85 -22.29
C ASP A 845 27.27 16.59 -21.01
N ALA A 846 26.04 16.02 -21.12
CA ALA A 846 25.18 15.77 -19.97
C ALA A 846 25.79 14.77 -18.95
N PHE A 847 26.64 13.86 -19.44
CA PHE A 847 27.32 12.81 -18.68
C PHE A 847 28.77 12.64 -19.16
N ASP A 848 29.72 13.06 -18.35
CA ASP A 848 31.16 12.82 -18.56
C ASP A 848 31.75 12.28 -17.26
N PHE A 849 32.07 10.98 -17.23
CA PHE A 849 32.50 10.26 -16.03
C PHE A 849 33.98 9.87 -16.17
N PRO A 850 34.83 10.15 -15.16
CA PRO A 850 36.24 9.76 -15.20
C PRO A 850 36.42 8.25 -15.44
N PRO A 851 37.33 7.84 -16.35
CA PRO A 851 37.65 6.42 -16.55
C PRO A 851 38.03 5.71 -15.25
N GLU A 852 38.72 6.41 -14.34
CA GLU A 852 39.14 5.92 -13.04
C GLU A 852 37.93 5.58 -12.16
N LEU A 853 36.90 6.43 -12.14
CA LEU A 853 35.65 6.17 -11.41
C LEU A 853 34.90 4.98 -12.00
N LEU A 854 34.78 4.90 -13.32
CA LEU A 854 34.06 3.79 -13.98
C LEU A 854 34.72 2.43 -13.73
N ASN A 855 36.06 2.38 -13.67
CA ASN A 855 36.81 1.15 -13.35
C ASN A 855 36.74 0.76 -11.86
N GLN A 856 36.23 1.62 -10.98
CA GLN A 856 35.99 1.31 -9.56
C GLN A 856 34.61 0.68 -9.30
N LEU A 857 33.71 0.64 -10.30
CA LEU A 857 32.32 0.16 -10.15
C LEU A 857 32.20 -1.39 -10.18
N ALA A 858 33.09 -2.07 -9.44
CA ALA A 858 33.09 -3.52 -9.29
C ALA A 858 31.81 -4.02 -8.57
N PRO A 859 31.28 -5.20 -8.92
CA PRO A 859 30.15 -5.78 -8.23
C PRO A 859 30.56 -6.65 -7.04
N SER A 860 29.64 -6.83 -6.09
CA SER A 860 29.77 -7.85 -5.06
C SER A 860 29.80 -9.27 -5.65
N ARG A 861 30.50 -10.18 -4.96
CA ARG A 861 30.54 -11.62 -5.26
C ARG A 861 30.37 -12.49 -4.01
N TRP A 862 29.89 -11.93 -2.90
CA TRP A 862 29.49 -12.71 -1.73
C TRP A 862 28.40 -13.74 -2.10
N ARG A 863 28.39 -14.87 -1.39
CA ARG A 863 27.37 -15.93 -1.55
C ARG A 863 26.96 -16.45 -0.18
N HIS A 864 25.71 -16.24 0.18
CA HIS A 864 25.08 -16.85 1.35
C HIS A 864 23.57 -16.99 1.11
N TRP A 865 22.84 -17.49 2.09
CA TRP A 865 21.40 -17.71 2.02
C TRP A 865 20.62 -16.40 1.73
N GLY A 866 21.09 -15.27 2.25
CA GLY A 866 20.54 -13.93 1.99
C GLY A 866 21.16 -13.17 0.79
N ASN A 867 22.22 -13.70 0.17
CA ASN A 867 22.86 -13.11 -1.02
C ASN A 867 23.16 -14.19 -2.09
N PRO A 868 22.28 -14.36 -3.08
CA PRO A 868 22.54 -15.22 -4.24
C PRO A 868 23.43 -14.49 -5.26
N ILE A 869 24.64 -15.02 -5.55
CA ILE A 869 25.58 -14.43 -6.53
C ILE A 869 24.82 -14.04 -7.81
N PRO A 870 24.82 -12.75 -8.19
CA PRO A 870 24.09 -12.32 -9.37
C PRO A 870 24.91 -12.64 -10.62
N ILE A 871 24.34 -13.41 -11.54
CA ILE A 871 25.06 -13.95 -12.71
C ILE A 871 25.03 -12.94 -13.87
N PHE A 872 25.61 -11.76 -13.64
CA PHE A 872 25.80 -10.70 -14.63
C PHE A 872 27.29 -10.45 -14.96
N ARG A 873 27.53 -9.65 -16.00
CA ARG A 873 28.86 -9.21 -16.49
C ARG A 873 29.68 -8.50 -15.39
N LEU A 874 30.97 -8.80 -15.31
CA LEU A 874 31.85 -8.30 -14.24
C LEU A 874 32.13 -6.80 -14.32
N ASP A 875 32.13 -6.24 -15.52
CA ASP A 875 32.30 -4.81 -15.76
C ASP A 875 31.01 -4.01 -15.45
N TYR A 876 31.09 -2.69 -15.60
CA TYR A 876 29.95 -1.80 -15.38
C TYR A 876 29.40 -1.30 -16.73
N PRO A 877 28.16 -1.66 -17.11
CA PRO A 877 27.60 -1.37 -18.43
C PRO A 877 27.07 0.07 -18.54
N ILE A 878 27.97 1.07 -18.50
CA ILE A 878 27.62 2.49 -18.49
C ILE A 878 26.73 2.91 -19.68
N HIS A 879 26.97 2.36 -20.88
CA HIS A 879 26.16 2.63 -22.07
C HIS A 879 24.73 2.13 -21.95
N GLU A 880 24.53 0.90 -21.48
CA GLU A 880 23.20 0.31 -21.30
C GLU A 880 22.45 1.03 -20.18
N ASN A 881 23.11 1.30 -19.04
CA ASN A 881 22.49 1.94 -17.89
C ASN A 881 22.09 3.41 -18.16
N LEU A 882 22.93 4.19 -18.85
CA LEU A 882 22.55 5.56 -19.23
C LEU A 882 21.47 5.58 -20.31
N LEU A 883 21.59 4.74 -21.35
CA LEU A 883 20.58 4.67 -22.41
C LEU A 883 19.22 4.26 -21.86
N LEU A 884 19.16 3.29 -20.94
CA LEU A 884 17.93 2.84 -20.29
C LEU A 884 17.20 3.99 -19.58
N GLN A 885 17.94 4.88 -18.91
CA GLN A 885 17.37 6.03 -18.22
C GLN A 885 16.96 7.15 -19.18
N GLN A 886 17.81 7.49 -20.17
CA GLN A 886 17.47 8.47 -21.21
C GLN A 886 16.26 8.03 -22.06
N ARG A 887 16.15 6.72 -22.36
CA ARG A 887 15.02 6.09 -23.06
C ARG A 887 13.70 6.29 -22.31
N ARG A 888 13.67 6.17 -20.98
CA ARG A 888 12.45 6.39 -20.17
C ARG A 888 11.93 7.80 -20.36
N VAL A 889 12.81 8.80 -20.21
CA VAL A 889 12.45 10.23 -20.41
C VAL A 889 11.98 10.47 -21.85
N LEU A 890 12.71 9.98 -22.86
CA LEU A 890 12.37 10.20 -24.26
C LEU A 890 11.07 9.53 -24.70
N ARG A 891 10.83 8.27 -24.28
CA ARG A 891 9.57 7.56 -24.58
C ARG A 891 8.38 8.11 -23.81
N SER A 892 8.57 8.59 -22.57
CA SER A 892 7.54 9.31 -21.82
C SER A 892 7.09 10.57 -22.58
N LEU A 893 8.04 11.36 -23.10
CA LEU A 893 7.77 12.57 -23.90
C LEU A 893 7.05 12.28 -25.23
N LEU A 894 7.19 11.08 -25.79
CA LEU A 894 6.62 10.66 -27.08
C LEU A 894 5.56 9.53 -26.96
N SER A 895 4.93 9.40 -25.79
CA SER A 895 3.93 8.35 -25.50
C SER A 895 2.55 8.62 -26.14
N GLU A 896 1.76 7.56 -26.35
CA GLU A 896 0.42 7.65 -26.97
C GLU A 896 -0.46 8.69 -26.27
N ASP A 897 -0.58 8.57 -24.94
CA ASP A 897 -1.43 9.45 -24.14
C ASP A 897 -0.93 10.89 -24.13
N ARG A 898 0.38 11.12 -23.99
CA ARG A 898 0.94 12.48 -23.97
C ARG A 898 0.79 13.19 -25.32
N LEU A 899 0.97 12.48 -26.42
CA LEU A 899 0.81 13.04 -27.78
C LEU A 899 -0.66 13.31 -28.12
N ASN A 900 -1.59 12.42 -27.73
CA ASN A 900 -3.02 12.71 -27.81
C ASN A 900 -3.40 13.92 -26.91
N ARG A 901 -2.89 13.96 -25.67
CA ARG A 901 -3.16 15.01 -24.68
C ARG A 901 -2.66 16.39 -25.12
N LEU A 902 -1.51 16.48 -25.80
CA LEU A 902 -1.01 17.74 -26.38
C LEU A 902 -1.94 18.30 -27.46
N ARG A 903 -2.30 17.48 -28.47
CA ARG A 903 -3.29 17.88 -29.50
C ARG A 903 -4.61 18.33 -28.88
N ASP A 904 -5.05 17.63 -27.84
CA ASP A 904 -6.25 17.98 -27.07
C ASP A 904 -6.11 19.32 -26.31
N ILE A 905 -4.91 19.67 -25.83
CA ILE A 905 -4.62 20.94 -25.14
C ILE A 905 -4.60 22.12 -26.13
N GLU A 906 -4.11 21.93 -27.36
CA GLU A 906 -4.19 22.95 -28.42
C GLU A 906 -5.64 23.40 -28.67
N LEU A 907 -6.63 22.49 -28.54
CA LEU A 907 -8.07 22.80 -28.64
C LEU A 907 -8.68 23.38 -27.35
N LYS A 908 -8.01 23.25 -26.19
CA LYS A 908 -8.50 23.66 -24.85
C LYS A 908 -7.84 24.95 -24.35
N THR A 909 -7.04 25.61 -25.18
CA THR A 909 -6.29 26.85 -24.87
C THR A 909 -6.58 27.92 -25.91
N LYS A 910 -6.04 29.13 -25.75
CA LYS A 910 -6.06 30.14 -26.82
C LYS A 910 -4.93 29.86 -27.81
N PRO A 911 -5.06 30.22 -29.10
CA PRO A 911 -3.98 30.12 -30.07
C PRO A 911 -2.69 30.78 -29.56
N GLY A 912 -1.60 30.03 -29.54
CA GLY A 912 -0.29 30.47 -29.03
C GLY A 912 -0.07 30.34 -27.51
N GLU A 913 -1.03 29.84 -26.73
CA GLU A 913 -0.89 29.60 -25.28
C GLU A 913 -0.59 28.13 -24.90
N ALA A 914 -0.46 27.23 -25.88
CA ALA A 914 -0.13 25.81 -25.69
C ALA A 914 1.17 25.39 -26.38
N LEU A 915 1.80 24.34 -25.85
CA LEU A 915 2.88 23.63 -26.53
C LEU A 915 2.27 22.77 -27.63
N THR A 916 2.78 22.90 -28.85
CA THR A 916 2.23 22.20 -30.01
C THR A 916 3.01 20.91 -30.33
N LEU A 917 2.37 19.95 -31.00
CA LEU A 917 3.08 18.74 -31.45
C LEU A 917 4.32 19.03 -32.33
N PRO A 918 4.30 19.97 -33.30
CA PRO A 918 5.50 20.35 -34.05
C PRO A 918 6.61 20.93 -33.17
N GLU A 919 6.28 21.80 -32.20
CA GLU A 919 7.28 22.43 -31.32
C GLU A 919 8.00 21.39 -30.44
N LEU A 920 7.27 20.36 -29.95
CA LEU A 920 7.88 19.24 -29.22
C LEU A 920 8.83 18.43 -30.11
N PHE A 921 8.41 18.10 -31.33
CA PHE A 921 9.17 17.26 -32.27
C PHE A 921 10.46 17.96 -32.73
N ASP A 922 10.36 19.22 -33.15
CA ASP A 922 11.50 20.07 -33.50
C ASP A 922 12.46 20.23 -32.30
N THR A 923 11.95 20.58 -31.11
CA THR A 923 12.78 20.76 -29.91
C THR A 923 13.56 19.49 -29.53
N LEU A 924 12.91 18.31 -29.59
CA LEU A 924 13.56 17.03 -29.28
C LEU A 924 14.63 16.68 -30.31
N GLN A 925 14.33 16.82 -31.60
CA GLN A 925 15.31 16.54 -32.65
C GLN A 925 16.49 17.53 -32.57
N ASN A 926 16.21 18.82 -32.33
CA ASN A 926 17.23 19.86 -32.23
C ASN A 926 18.10 19.70 -30.97
N SER A 927 17.57 19.15 -29.89
CA SER A 927 18.35 18.77 -28.70
C SER A 927 19.18 17.50 -28.90
N ILE A 928 18.70 16.51 -29.66
CA ILE A 928 19.33 15.20 -29.81
C ILE A 928 20.34 15.13 -30.98
N TRP A 929 20.20 15.99 -31.99
CA TRP A 929 21.01 15.98 -33.22
C TRP A 929 21.81 17.27 -33.47
N THR A 930 22.17 17.97 -32.39
CA THR A 930 22.95 19.24 -32.42
C THR A 930 24.19 19.21 -33.33
N GLU A 931 24.90 18.07 -33.35
CA GLU A 931 26.14 17.84 -34.09
C GLU A 931 25.92 17.66 -35.61
N VAL A 932 24.68 17.36 -36.00
CA VAL A 932 24.27 17.09 -37.38
C VAL A 932 23.63 18.30 -38.03
N GLN A 933 22.94 19.14 -37.23
CA GLN A 933 22.20 20.31 -37.72
C GLN A 933 23.03 21.60 -37.76
N GLN A 934 24.00 21.78 -36.87
CA GLN A 934 24.76 23.03 -36.77
C GLN A 934 25.94 23.03 -37.77
N SER A 935 25.62 23.31 -39.04
CA SER A 935 26.57 23.35 -40.18
C SER A 935 27.80 24.22 -39.96
N ASP A 936 27.67 25.27 -39.14
CA ASP A 936 28.62 26.38 -39.08
C ASP A 936 29.65 26.21 -37.93
N ARG A 937 29.58 25.10 -37.19
CA ARG A 937 30.55 24.74 -36.14
C ARG A 937 31.62 23.78 -36.67
N LYS A 938 32.73 23.67 -35.93
CA LYS A 938 33.81 22.70 -36.25
C LYS A 938 33.24 21.28 -36.31
N PRO A 939 33.73 20.41 -37.22
CA PRO A 939 33.31 19.01 -37.28
C PRO A 939 33.45 18.33 -35.91
N ALA A 940 32.36 17.75 -35.43
CA ALA A 940 32.26 17.15 -34.11
C ALA A 940 32.14 15.63 -34.23
N ASN A 941 33.06 14.91 -33.58
CA ASN A 941 32.93 13.47 -33.42
C ASN A 941 31.84 13.17 -32.38
N ILE A 942 30.86 12.34 -32.75
CA ILE A 942 29.68 12.07 -31.94
C ILE A 942 30.01 10.93 -30.97
N SER A 943 29.94 11.19 -29.66
CA SER A 943 30.38 10.22 -28.63
C SER A 943 29.58 8.91 -28.65
N SER A 944 30.16 7.83 -28.10
CA SER A 944 29.50 6.51 -28.09
C SER A 944 28.18 6.51 -27.31
N LEU A 945 28.07 7.28 -26.23
CA LEU A 945 26.80 7.52 -25.52
C LEU A 945 25.81 8.30 -26.38
N ARG A 946 26.27 9.39 -27.00
CA ARG A 946 25.44 10.27 -27.85
C ARG A 946 24.83 9.54 -29.04
N ARG A 947 25.62 8.69 -29.72
CA ARG A 947 25.15 7.82 -30.82
C ARG A 947 24.08 6.81 -30.37
N SER A 948 24.05 6.42 -29.09
CA SER A 948 23.03 5.51 -28.56
C SER A 948 21.69 6.22 -28.35
N LEU A 949 21.69 7.41 -27.75
CA LEU A 949 20.48 8.26 -27.64
C LEU A 949 19.91 8.63 -29.01
N GLN A 950 20.79 8.98 -29.96
CA GLN A 950 20.39 9.27 -31.34
C GLN A 950 19.73 8.07 -32.03
N ARG A 951 20.20 6.84 -31.79
CA ARG A 951 19.50 5.63 -32.27
C ARG A 951 18.16 5.43 -31.59
N GLU A 952 18.03 5.64 -30.28
CA GLU A 952 16.72 5.52 -29.61
C GLU A 952 15.67 6.48 -30.20
N HIS A 953 16.05 7.74 -30.43
CA HIS A 953 15.20 8.71 -31.12
C HIS A 953 14.83 8.23 -32.53
N LEU A 954 15.79 7.67 -33.28
CA LEU A 954 15.53 7.07 -34.59
C LEU A 954 14.53 5.90 -34.49
N GLU A 955 14.71 4.96 -33.55
CA GLU A 955 13.79 3.81 -33.39
C GLU A 955 12.35 4.26 -33.20
N ILE A 956 12.13 5.21 -32.28
CA ILE A 956 10.79 5.76 -31.98
C ILE A 956 10.17 6.39 -33.22
N MET A 957 10.92 7.28 -33.90
CA MET A 957 10.42 8.01 -35.07
C MET A 957 10.15 7.08 -36.27
N LEU A 958 11.02 6.08 -36.49
CA LEU A 958 10.78 5.04 -37.49
C LEU A 958 9.55 4.19 -37.14
N GLY A 959 9.36 3.84 -35.87
CA GLY A 959 8.20 3.06 -35.41
C GLY A 959 6.87 3.80 -35.54
N MET A 960 6.85 5.13 -35.38
CA MET A 960 5.68 5.96 -35.68
C MET A 960 5.29 5.90 -37.17
N VAL A 961 6.27 6.01 -38.07
CA VAL A 961 6.06 5.98 -39.53
C VAL A 961 5.70 4.58 -40.03
N LEU A 962 6.37 3.54 -39.52
CA LEU A 962 6.13 2.13 -39.86
C LEU A 962 4.91 1.53 -39.13
N ARG A 963 4.15 2.34 -38.39
CA ARG A 963 2.93 1.96 -37.66
C ARG A 963 3.11 0.84 -36.62
N THR A 964 4.33 0.69 -36.07
CA THR A 964 4.59 -0.21 -34.94
C THR A 964 4.35 0.46 -33.59
N GLU A 965 4.46 1.79 -33.51
CA GLU A 965 4.10 2.58 -32.33
C GLU A 965 2.64 3.06 -32.43
N SER A 966 1.91 3.03 -31.31
CA SER A 966 0.53 3.51 -31.20
C SER A 966 0.53 5.01 -30.87
N VAL A 967 0.19 5.85 -31.84
CA VAL A 967 0.25 7.32 -31.75
C VAL A 967 -0.79 7.95 -32.68
N PRO A 968 -1.23 9.20 -32.43
CA PRO A 968 -2.10 9.93 -33.36
C PRO A 968 -1.45 10.15 -34.73
N GLU A 969 -2.26 10.19 -35.79
CA GLU A 969 -1.80 10.33 -37.18
C GLU A 969 -1.04 11.64 -37.45
N ASP A 970 -1.35 12.70 -36.70
CA ASP A 970 -0.63 13.97 -36.71
C ASP A 970 0.85 13.76 -36.31
N ALA A 971 1.09 12.98 -35.26
CA ALA A 971 2.44 12.63 -34.79
C ALA A 971 3.17 11.71 -35.78
N ARG A 972 2.47 10.81 -36.49
CA ARG A 972 3.07 10.02 -37.59
C ARG A 972 3.51 10.91 -38.75
N THR A 973 2.69 11.90 -39.08
CA THR A 973 2.95 12.87 -40.15
C THR A 973 4.16 13.76 -39.81
N LEU A 974 4.25 14.20 -38.55
CA LEU A 974 5.41 14.93 -38.04
C LEU A 974 6.66 14.04 -37.97
N ALA A 975 6.57 12.79 -37.53
CA ALA A 975 7.69 11.85 -37.57
C ALA A 975 8.25 11.67 -38.99
N TRP A 976 7.37 11.50 -39.99
CA TRP A 976 7.75 11.42 -41.40
C TRP A 976 8.42 12.71 -41.90
N TYR A 977 7.89 13.88 -41.51
CA TYR A 977 8.45 15.18 -41.86
C TYR A 977 9.84 15.39 -41.27
N GLU A 978 9.99 15.15 -39.97
CA GLU A 978 11.27 15.32 -39.26
C GLU A 978 12.36 14.39 -39.79
N LEU A 979 12.03 13.12 -40.02
CA LEU A 979 12.96 12.16 -40.64
C LEU A 979 13.43 12.63 -42.04
N GLN A 980 12.61 13.36 -42.79
CA GLN A 980 13.05 13.98 -44.05
C GLN A 980 14.01 15.15 -43.86
N GLN A 981 13.86 15.96 -42.81
CA GLN A 981 14.80 17.05 -42.51
C GLN A 981 16.11 16.50 -41.95
N LEU A 982 16.04 15.57 -40.99
CA LEU A 982 17.18 14.85 -40.44
C LEU A 982 17.99 14.16 -41.54
N ARG A 983 17.35 13.52 -42.52
CA ARG A 983 18.03 12.94 -43.70
C ARG A 983 18.93 13.96 -44.42
N LYS A 984 18.41 15.16 -44.72
CA LYS A 984 19.16 16.23 -45.43
C LYS A 984 20.35 16.72 -44.58
N SER A 985 20.15 16.82 -43.27
CA SER A 985 21.17 17.23 -42.32
C SER A 985 22.27 16.15 -42.21
N LEU A 986 21.91 14.87 -42.13
CA LEU A 986 22.86 13.73 -42.17
C LEU A 986 23.63 13.67 -43.50
N ASP A 987 22.97 13.95 -44.63
CA ASP A 987 23.62 14.08 -45.95
C ASP A 987 24.62 15.23 -46.02
N SER A 988 24.52 16.22 -45.13
CA SER A 988 25.44 17.37 -45.05
C SER A 988 26.57 17.09 -44.05
N ALA A 989 26.21 16.63 -42.84
CA ALA A 989 27.16 16.27 -41.79
C ALA A 989 28.12 15.15 -42.22
N SER A 990 27.64 14.10 -42.89
CA SER A 990 28.48 12.97 -43.35
C SER A 990 29.54 13.35 -44.42
N LYS A 991 29.48 14.57 -44.97
CA LYS A 991 30.46 15.14 -45.89
C LYS A 991 31.52 16.02 -45.20
N GLN A 992 31.40 16.27 -43.90
CA GLN A 992 32.40 17.01 -43.13
C GLN A 992 33.76 16.29 -43.14
N LYS A 993 34.84 17.08 -43.16
CA LYS A 993 36.21 16.57 -43.06
C LYS A 993 36.56 16.24 -41.61
N ASN A 994 37.49 15.32 -41.41
CA ASN A 994 38.08 14.93 -40.12
C ASN A 994 37.11 14.24 -39.12
N LEU A 995 35.97 13.72 -39.58
CA LEU A 995 35.13 12.81 -38.79
C LEU A 995 35.83 11.45 -38.58
N ASP A 996 35.70 10.89 -37.37
CA ASP A 996 36.14 9.53 -37.07
C ASP A 996 35.27 8.46 -37.77
N THR A 997 35.81 7.25 -37.90
CA THR A 997 35.14 6.14 -38.60
C THR A 997 33.80 5.73 -37.97
N TYR A 998 33.66 5.76 -36.64
CA TYR A 998 32.39 5.42 -35.98
C TYR A 998 31.32 6.49 -36.20
N THR A 999 31.72 7.77 -36.12
CA THR A 999 30.84 8.92 -36.40
C THR A 999 30.39 8.89 -37.86
N LYS A 1000 31.33 8.73 -38.80
CA LYS A 1000 31.02 8.62 -40.24
C LYS A 1000 30.13 7.43 -40.57
N ALA A 1001 30.40 6.25 -40.00
CA ALA A 1001 29.57 5.05 -40.19
C ALA A 1001 28.15 5.27 -39.64
N HIS A 1002 28.02 5.78 -38.41
CA HIS A 1002 26.73 6.08 -37.77
C HIS A 1002 25.87 7.04 -38.59
N LEU A 1003 26.44 8.14 -39.10
CA LEU A 1003 25.70 9.11 -39.93
C LEU A 1003 25.21 8.50 -41.24
N LEU A 1004 26.05 7.69 -41.91
CA LEU A 1004 25.70 7.03 -43.18
C LEU A 1004 24.65 5.93 -42.99
N GLU A 1005 24.75 5.14 -41.93
CA GLU A 1005 23.83 4.04 -41.57
C GLU A 1005 22.48 4.57 -41.07
N THR A 1006 22.48 5.57 -40.20
CA THR A 1006 21.25 6.31 -39.79
C THR A 1006 20.50 6.81 -41.03
N ARG A 1007 21.18 7.49 -41.96
CA ARG A 1007 20.58 8.01 -43.19
C ARG A 1007 20.04 6.90 -44.11
N ASP A 1008 20.75 5.78 -44.22
CA ASP A 1008 20.31 4.61 -44.99
C ASP A 1008 19.05 3.96 -44.39
N ARG A 1009 18.98 3.82 -43.06
CA ARG A 1009 17.77 3.36 -42.36
C ARG A 1009 16.57 4.27 -42.58
N ILE A 1010 16.77 5.60 -42.52
CA ILE A 1010 15.72 6.57 -42.85
C ILE A 1010 15.25 6.40 -44.29
N ASN A 1011 16.16 6.27 -45.26
CA ASN A 1011 15.80 6.02 -46.65
C ASN A 1011 15.03 4.71 -46.83
N LYS A 1012 15.39 3.63 -46.13
CA LYS A 1012 14.67 2.35 -46.21
C LYS A 1012 13.25 2.46 -45.64
N ALA A 1013 13.07 3.09 -44.49
CA ALA A 1013 11.75 3.26 -43.87
C ALA A 1013 10.83 4.21 -44.67
N LEU A 1014 11.37 5.33 -45.18
CA LEU A 1014 10.60 6.28 -46.01
C LEU A 1014 10.21 5.73 -47.40
N ASN A 1015 10.82 4.63 -47.84
CA ASN A 1015 10.46 3.90 -49.07
C ASN A 1015 9.82 2.53 -48.80
N ALA A 1016 9.48 2.21 -47.55
CA ALA A 1016 8.84 0.95 -47.20
C ALA A 1016 7.40 0.91 -47.72
N GLN A 1017 6.97 -0.24 -48.24
CA GLN A 1017 5.57 -0.45 -48.60
C GLN A 1017 4.75 -0.66 -47.33
N LEU A 1018 3.68 0.13 -47.17
CA LEU A 1018 2.72 -0.05 -46.08
C LEU A 1018 1.73 -1.16 -46.45
N GLU A 1019 1.94 -2.35 -45.91
CA GLU A 1019 0.91 -3.41 -45.94
C GLU A 1019 -0.26 -2.99 -45.03
N SER A 1020 -1.44 -2.79 -45.60
CA SER A 1020 -2.67 -2.61 -44.85
C SER A 1020 -3.15 -3.95 -44.28
N LYS A 1021 -3.31 -4.02 -42.95
CA LYS A 1021 -4.07 -5.08 -42.27
C LYS A 1021 -5.55 -4.73 -42.20
#